data_AF-A0A198A9R1-F1
#
_entry.id   AF-A0A198A9R1-F1
#
_cell.length_a   1.000
_cell.length_b   1.000
_cell.length_c   1.000
_cell.angle_alpha   90.00
_cell.angle_beta   90.00
_cell.angle_gamma   90.00
#
_symmetry.space_group_name_H-M   'P 1'
#
loop_
_entity.id
_entity.type
_entity.pdbx_description
1 polymer ?
#
loop_
_entity_poly.entity_id
_entity_poly.type
_entity_poly.pdbx_seq_one_letter_code
_entity_poly.pdbx_strand_id
1 'polypeptide(L)'
;MANSNRNKSTSRGWLWLMVGLIVLTLVAATAAMYFQYNHHKNAKGHSDQQQALEEVKSVKKAKEAYDVIVIGTDPEGVAAAVSSARNGLSTLLVDGRDREILGGLMTLGWINSLDNNYSTNKTLLGKDDVWNKGYFSEWYAKTEGDSFDVNTAANAFYEAVKNEKNIDVLMKTKKIDPLLTANKNAVQGATITLENGSTQVVKAPSVIDATQDGDFAAAAGVPFTMGHEDIGDPKSKMAVTLAFRLKNVTPEVWKLMANRLNGDDNSGTGVTDVSVFGYSEMSNYPALNKERAKMRGLNMGRQNNNTVLINALQIFGVDTFDPKSVQEAFDIGKKELPNIVAYMQKTFPEFSSVELDGSAPELYVRETRHMQGEYRLTIVDVCTNGDQWDRIGFGSYPVDIQRISPTDSGNVVCKPKQYAIPFRSIVPQKIDGLLVVGRAASYDTLPHGSARVMPTGMAEGEAAGAAVSLAKAENMTFRQISASKDMIAKLQAQLNKQGMEIQPMTIKPQPFMEHKSFEGLKTALMLGLASGAYDNNFRLDDVANPKRMVNVVGGARKMKPGAFTGDVNQAIAKVENADKVPLTLEQASYTFTQALGIQATAAEAQAKLVEGKLLTAATISGIADKQKLTNGDTYMMIRDVKIGLTGKP
;
A
#
# COMPACT_ATOMS: atom_id res chain seq x y z
N MET A 1 -12.51 -49.67 -72.51
CA MET A 1 -12.29 -48.62 -71.47
C MET A 1 -12.93 -49.13 -70.18
N ALA A 2 -12.44 -48.96 -68.97
CA ALA A 2 -11.12 -48.74 -68.38
C ALA A 2 -11.33 -48.95 -66.85
N ASN A 3 -10.28 -49.45 -66.19
CA ASN A 3 -9.96 -49.28 -64.76
C ASN A 3 -10.99 -49.59 -63.65
N SER A 4 -10.66 -50.60 -62.83
CA SER A 4 -10.53 -50.37 -61.38
C SER A 4 -9.52 -51.34 -60.74
N ASN A 5 -8.34 -50.84 -60.38
CA ASN A 5 -7.51 -51.46 -59.36
C ASN A 5 -6.94 -50.34 -58.47
N ARG A 6 -7.64 -50.05 -57.37
CA ARG A 6 -7.17 -49.16 -56.30
C ARG A 6 -6.04 -49.87 -55.56
N ASN A 7 -4.83 -49.34 -55.74
CA ASN A 7 -3.62 -49.84 -55.12
C ASN A 7 -3.56 -49.42 -53.63
N LYS A 8 -3.42 -50.38 -52.72
CA LYS A 8 -3.19 -50.18 -51.28
C LYS A 8 -1.75 -49.74 -51.05
N SER A 9 -1.49 -48.43 -50.96
CA SER A 9 -0.16 -47.91 -50.60
C SER A 9 -0.24 -46.57 -49.85
N THR A 10 -0.96 -46.55 -48.72
CA THR A 10 -1.02 -45.36 -47.84
C THR A 10 -0.92 -45.67 -46.35
N SER A 11 -0.41 -46.84 -45.92
CA SER A 11 -0.46 -47.21 -44.49
C SER A 11 0.82 -47.01 -43.67
N ARG A 12 2.00 -46.79 -44.27
CA ARG A 12 3.25 -46.66 -43.50
C ARG A 12 3.60 -45.23 -43.09
N GLY A 13 3.44 -44.26 -43.99
CA GLY A 13 3.76 -42.84 -43.68
C GLY A 13 2.87 -42.26 -42.59
N TRP A 14 1.57 -42.59 -42.61
CA TRP A 14 0.62 -42.16 -41.58
C TRP A 14 0.90 -42.80 -40.21
N LEU A 15 1.38 -44.05 -40.19
CA LEU A 15 1.78 -44.72 -38.96
C LEU A 15 2.99 -44.02 -38.31
N TRP A 16 4.00 -43.67 -39.09
CA TRP A 16 5.18 -42.95 -38.59
C TRP A 16 4.84 -41.54 -38.12
N LEU A 17 3.89 -40.87 -38.78
CA LEU A 17 3.41 -39.55 -38.37
C LEU A 17 2.59 -39.63 -37.07
N MET A 18 1.75 -40.65 -36.89
CA MET A 18 1.06 -40.90 -35.62
C MET A 18 2.03 -41.29 -34.50
N VAL A 19 3.02 -42.15 -34.76
CA VAL A 19 4.06 -42.49 -33.77
C VAL A 19 4.85 -41.24 -33.39
N GLY A 20 5.21 -40.40 -34.36
CA GLY A 20 5.86 -39.11 -34.11
C GLY A 20 5.02 -38.19 -33.23
N LEU A 21 3.73 -38.04 -33.52
CA LEU A 21 2.80 -37.25 -32.71
C LEU A 21 2.63 -37.83 -31.30
N ILE A 22 2.47 -39.15 -31.16
CA ILE A 22 2.34 -39.81 -29.85
C ILE A 22 3.60 -39.59 -29.01
N VAL A 23 4.79 -39.74 -29.60
CA VAL A 23 6.06 -39.46 -28.91
C VAL A 23 6.16 -37.99 -28.52
N LEU A 24 5.80 -37.05 -29.40
CA LEU A 24 5.80 -35.62 -29.08
C LEU A 24 4.82 -35.28 -27.96
N THR A 25 3.64 -35.89 -27.97
CA THR A 25 2.61 -35.71 -26.93
C THR A 25 3.06 -36.30 -25.60
N LEU A 26 3.70 -37.47 -25.61
CA LEU A 26 4.28 -38.08 -24.42
C LEU A 26 5.44 -37.25 -23.87
N VAL A 27 6.34 -36.76 -24.72
CA VAL A 27 7.44 -35.87 -24.30
C VAL A 27 6.88 -34.57 -23.71
N ALA A 28 5.88 -33.96 -24.36
CA ALA A 28 5.22 -32.75 -23.85
C ALA A 28 4.50 -33.01 -22.53
N ALA A 29 3.78 -34.13 -22.39
CA ALA A 29 3.10 -34.53 -21.16
C ALA A 29 4.10 -34.85 -20.04
N THR A 30 5.23 -35.49 -20.35
CA THR A 30 6.28 -35.81 -19.37
C THR A 30 7.02 -34.55 -18.95
N ALA A 31 7.30 -33.62 -19.88
CA ALA A 31 7.85 -32.31 -19.57
C ALA A 31 6.87 -31.47 -18.74
N ALA A 32 5.57 -31.51 -19.06
CA ALA A 32 4.52 -30.84 -18.29
C ALA A 32 4.39 -31.45 -16.89
N MET A 33 4.40 -32.78 -16.75
CA MET A 33 4.40 -33.47 -15.46
C MET A 33 5.68 -33.21 -14.67
N TYR A 34 6.84 -33.16 -15.30
CA TYR A 34 8.11 -32.82 -14.66
C TYR A 34 8.15 -31.35 -14.21
N PHE A 35 7.64 -30.44 -15.04
CA PHE A 35 7.47 -29.04 -14.69
C PHE A 35 6.47 -28.87 -13.54
N GLN A 36 5.31 -29.53 -13.60
CA GLN A 36 4.30 -29.54 -12.55
C GLN A 36 4.83 -30.17 -11.26
N TYR A 37 5.60 -31.25 -11.35
CA TYR A 37 6.25 -31.90 -10.21
C TYR A 37 7.31 -31.01 -9.57
N ASN A 38 8.21 -30.39 -10.34
CA ASN A 38 9.20 -29.46 -9.80
C ASN A 38 8.57 -28.17 -9.26
N HIS A 39 7.46 -27.72 -9.85
CA HIS A 39 6.71 -26.56 -9.38
C HIS A 39 5.92 -26.86 -8.10
N HIS A 40 5.29 -28.04 -7.98
CA HIS A 40 4.65 -28.50 -6.73
C HIS A 40 5.65 -28.87 -5.64
N LYS A 41 6.85 -29.34 -5.99
CA LYS A 41 7.92 -29.59 -5.02
C LYS A 41 8.47 -28.30 -4.40
N ASN A 42 8.34 -27.17 -5.11
CA ASN A 42 8.83 -25.86 -4.67
C ASN A 42 7.75 -24.96 -4.07
N ALA A 43 6.46 -25.19 -4.34
CA ALA A 43 5.38 -24.52 -3.63
C ALA A 43 5.23 -25.13 -2.24
N LYS A 44 5.68 -24.42 -1.19
CA LYS A 44 5.40 -24.83 0.18
C LYS A 44 3.91 -24.64 0.44
N GLY A 45 3.13 -25.71 0.38
CA GLY A 45 1.77 -25.70 0.94
C GLY A 45 1.82 -25.53 2.46
N HIS A 46 0.66 -25.31 3.08
CA HIS A 46 0.56 -25.29 4.54
C HIS A 46 1.14 -26.59 5.15
N SER A 47 1.92 -26.42 6.22
CA SER A 47 2.54 -27.50 6.99
C SER A 47 2.01 -27.43 8.42
N ASP A 48 1.72 -28.57 9.04
CA ASP A 48 1.40 -28.63 10.49
C ASP A 48 2.66 -28.60 11.38
N GLN A 49 3.83 -28.36 10.78
CA GLN A 49 5.12 -28.25 11.48
C GLN A 49 5.74 -26.87 11.23
N GLN A 50 5.71 -26.05 12.27
CA GLN A 50 6.37 -24.74 12.27
C GLN A 50 7.89 -24.92 12.25
N GLN A 51 8.54 -24.15 11.38
CA GLN A 51 9.99 -24.09 11.32
C GLN A 51 10.54 -23.39 12.57
N ALA A 52 11.64 -23.91 13.12
CA ALA A 52 12.40 -23.16 14.12
C ALA A 52 12.92 -21.87 13.47
N LEU A 53 12.83 -20.76 14.21
CA LEU A 53 13.39 -19.48 13.78
C LEU A 53 14.92 -19.59 13.74
N GLU A 54 15.52 -19.24 12.61
CA GLU A 54 16.97 -19.16 12.47
C GLU A 54 17.51 -17.90 13.14
N GLU A 55 18.60 -18.03 13.90
CA GLU A 55 19.29 -16.89 14.49
C GLU A 55 20.00 -16.05 13.41
N VAL A 56 19.70 -14.75 13.37
CA VAL A 56 20.35 -13.81 12.46
C VAL A 56 21.78 -13.55 12.92
N LYS A 57 22.77 -14.06 12.17
CA LYS A 57 24.18 -13.76 12.42
C LYS A 57 24.50 -12.31 12.12
N SER A 58 24.58 -11.50 13.17
CA SER A 58 25.01 -10.11 13.12
C SER A 58 26.54 -9.99 13.26
N VAL A 59 27.15 -9.09 12.49
CA VAL A 59 28.53 -8.65 12.77
C VAL A 59 28.54 -7.86 14.08
N LYS A 60 29.68 -7.88 14.79
CA LYS A 60 29.84 -7.11 16.04
C LYS A 60 30.05 -5.62 15.80
N LYS A 61 30.65 -5.28 14.65
CA LYS A 61 31.01 -3.93 14.24
C LYS A 61 30.98 -3.87 12.72
N ALA A 62 30.49 -2.77 12.17
CA ALA A 62 30.54 -2.54 10.72
C ALA A 62 32.00 -2.25 10.27
N LYS A 63 32.27 -2.34 8.98
CA LYS A 63 33.49 -1.79 8.35
C LYS A 63 33.48 -0.26 8.43
N GLU A 64 34.61 0.37 8.15
CA GLU A 64 34.70 1.85 8.13
C GLU A 64 33.96 2.48 6.95
N ALA A 65 33.86 1.75 5.84
CA ALA A 65 33.20 2.22 4.62
C ALA A 65 32.50 1.09 3.86
N TYR A 66 31.42 1.46 3.18
CA TYR A 66 30.63 0.64 2.28
C TYR A 66 30.30 1.42 1.02
N ASP A 67 29.86 0.73 -0.03
CA ASP A 67 29.26 1.39 -1.18
C ASP A 67 27.87 1.91 -0.84
N VAL A 68 27.13 1.19 0.01
CA VAL A 68 25.79 1.54 0.44
C VAL A 68 25.52 1.10 1.88
N ILE A 69 24.79 1.94 2.61
CA ILE A 69 24.15 1.57 3.88
C ILE A 69 22.64 1.50 3.64
N VAL A 70 22.03 0.37 3.98
CA VAL A 70 20.58 0.17 3.98
C VAL A 70 20.11 0.16 5.44
N ILE A 71 19.22 1.08 5.77
CA ILE A 71 18.77 1.32 7.15
C ILE A 71 17.32 0.88 7.27
N GLY A 72 17.06 -0.10 8.13
CA GLY A 72 15.77 -0.74 8.31
C GLY A 72 15.73 -2.15 7.71
N THR A 73 15.16 -3.09 8.47
CA THR A 73 15.10 -4.53 8.11
C THR A 73 13.69 -5.03 7.80
N ASP A 74 12.76 -4.09 7.57
CA ASP A 74 11.47 -4.38 6.94
C ASP A 74 11.68 -4.92 5.51
N PRO A 75 10.67 -5.57 4.88
CA PRO A 75 10.84 -6.29 3.62
C PRO A 75 11.53 -5.49 2.51
N GLU A 76 11.20 -4.20 2.37
CA GLU A 76 11.82 -3.26 1.44
C GLU A 76 13.32 -3.05 1.68
N GLY A 77 13.76 -3.00 2.95
CA GLY A 77 15.17 -2.86 3.31
C GLY A 77 15.96 -4.13 3.01
N VAL A 78 15.36 -5.30 3.26
CA VAL A 78 15.97 -6.58 2.87
C VAL A 78 16.10 -6.67 1.35
N ALA A 79 15.06 -6.30 0.61
CA ALA A 79 15.08 -6.26 -0.86
C ALA A 79 16.17 -5.33 -1.40
N ALA A 80 16.30 -4.14 -0.81
CA ALA A 80 17.35 -3.18 -1.18
C ALA A 80 18.76 -3.70 -0.91
N ALA A 81 18.99 -4.34 0.24
CA ALA A 81 20.30 -4.90 0.57
C ALA A 81 20.68 -6.07 -0.36
N VAL A 82 19.75 -6.99 -0.61
CA VAL A 82 19.95 -8.12 -1.53
C VAL A 82 20.21 -7.62 -2.95
N SER A 83 19.39 -6.69 -3.46
CA SER A 83 19.60 -6.09 -4.78
C SER A 83 20.96 -5.38 -4.88
N SER A 84 21.33 -4.60 -3.87
CA SER A 84 22.63 -3.91 -3.83
C SER A 84 23.80 -4.90 -3.95
N ALA A 85 23.77 -5.96 -3.14
CA ALA A 85 24.82 -6.99 -3.13
C ALA A 85 24.91 -7.77 -4.45
N ARG A 86 23.77 -8.12 -5.05
CA ARG A 86 23.68 -8.79 -6.36
C ARG A 86 24.19 -7.92 -7.51
N ASN A 87 24.12 -6.60 -7.35
CA ASN A 87 24.75 -5.63 -8.24
C ASN A 87 26.24 -5.39 -7.93
N GLY A 88 26.84 -6.17 -7.02
CA GLY A 88 28.27 -6.14 -6.73
C GLY A 88 28.69 -5.09 -5.69
N LEU A 89 27.75 -4.48 -4.99
CA LEU A 89 28.04 -3.44 -3.99
C LEU A 89 28.40 -4.04 -2.63
N SER A 90 29.43 -3.49 -1.98
CA SER A 90 29.68 -3.74 -0.56
C SER A 90 28.59 -3.05 0.26
N THR A 91 27.77 -3.84 0.95
CA THR A 91 26.50 -3.41 1.55
C THR A 91 26.49 -3.61 3.05
N LEU A 92 26.07 -2.59 3.81
CA LEU A 92 25.71 -2.72 5.22
C LEU A 92 24.18 -2.69 5.35
N LEU A 93 23.58 -3.78 5.83
CA LEU A 93 22.18 -3.79 6.27
C LEU A 93 22.15 -3.61 7.79
N VAL A 94 21.48 -2.56 8.28
CA VAL A 94 21.48 -2.21 9.70
C VAL A 94 20.08 -1.88 10.21
N ASP A 95 19.75 -2.36 11.41
CA ASP A 95 18.48 -2.09 12.08
C ASP A 95 18.65 -1.17 13.29
N GLY A 96 17.83 -0.12 13.39
CA GLY A 96 17.87 0.89 14.45
C GLY A 96 16.83 0.73 15.57
N ARG A 97 16.08 -0.38 15.62
CA ARG A 97 14.96 -0.62 16.55
C ARG A 97 15.21 -1.78 17.50
N ASP A 98 16.48 -2.10 17.77
CA ASP A 98 16.88 -3.17 18.68
C ASP A 98 16.25 -4.54 18.36
N ARG A 99 16.16 -4.88 17.07
CA ARG A 99 15.57 -6.14 16.60
C ARG A 99 16.58 -7.28 16.53
N GLU A 100 16.06 -8.50 16.67
CA GLU A 100 16.82 -9.75 16.50
C GLU A 100 16.45 -10.53 15.23
N ILE A 101 15.33 -10.17 14.59
CA ILE A 101 14.78 -10.85 13.42
C ILE A 101 14.59 -9.87 12.27
N LEU A 102 14.71 -10.37 11.04
CA LEU A 102 14.42 -9.60 9.83
C LEU A 102 12.91 -9.63 9.52
N GLY A 103 12.45 -8.72 8.66
CA GLY A 103 11.07 -8.64 8.18
C GLY A 103 10.21 -7.59 8.89
N GLY A 104 10.74 -6.89 9.91
CA GLY A 104 10.08 -5.73 10.51
C GLY A 104 8.62 -5.97 10.94
N LEU A 105 7.67 -5.12 10.52
CA LEU A 105 6.25 -5.31 10.89
C LEU A 105 5.63 -6.59 10.35
N MET A 106 6.18 -7.18 9.29
CA MET A 106 5.71 -8.48 8.80
C MET A 106 5.90 -9.56 9.88
N THR A 107 7.04 -9.55 10.56
CA THR A 107 7.42 -10.59 11.53
C THR A 107 7.16 -10.19 12.98
N LEU A 108 7.43 -8.94 13.37
CA LEU A 108 7.21 -8.43 14.74
C LEU A 108 5.88 -7.73 14.94
N GLY A 109 5.26 -7.23 13.86
CA GLY A 109 3.88 -6.72 13.87
C GLY A 109 2.84 -7.80 13.62
N TRP A 110 3.28 -9.05 13.35
CA TRP A 110 2.43 -10.19 12.99
C TRP A 110 1.49 -9.91 11.81
N ILE A 111 1.98 -9.15 10.82
CA ILE A 111 1.25 -8.87 9.57
C ILE A 111 1.61 -9.96 8.57
N ASN A 112 1.00 -11.13 8.75
CA ASN A 112 1.30 -12.33 7.99
C ASN A 112 0.29 -12.62 6.86
N SER A 113 -0.45 -11.60 6.42
CA SER A 113 -1.34 -11.67 5.25
C SER A 113 -0.95 -10.56 4.29
N LEU A 114 -0.72 -10.91 3.03
CA LEU A 114 -0.25 -9.98 2.00
C LEU A 114 -1.41 -9.30 1.31
N ASP A 115 -1.31 -7.97 1.28
CA ASP A 115 -2.07 -7.12 0.39
C ASP A 115 -1.41 -7.17 -1.01
N ASN A 116 -1.64 -8.27 -1.73
CA ASN A 116 -0.96 -8.56 -2.99
C ASN A 116 -1.39 -7.63 -4.14
N ASN A 117 -0.42 -7.26 -4.97
CA ASN A 117 -0.66 -6.53 -6.22
C ASN A 117 -0.87 -7.52 -7.37
N TYR A 118 -2.12 -7.92 -7.60
CA TYR A 118 -2.47 -8.84 -8.66
C TYR A 118 -2.34 -8.23 -10.06
N SER A 119 -1.82 -9.03 -10.97
CA SER A 119 -1.82 -8.78 -12.41
C SER A 119 -3.21 -8.97 -13.01
N THR A 120 -3.48 -8.23 -14.08
CA THR A 120 -4.65 -8.47 -14.93
C THR A 120 -4.50 -9.76 -15.75
N ASN A 121 -3.28 -10.28 -15.87
CA ASN A 121 -3.00 -11.56 -16.49
C ASN A 121 -3.24 -12.71 -15.52
N LYS A 122 -3.60 -13.86 -16.07
CA LYS A 122 -3.60 -15.13 -15.34
C LYS A 122 -2.34 -15.91 -15.68
N THR A 123 -1.86 -16.71 -14.74
CA THR A 123 -0.82 -17.70 -15.01
C THR A 123 -1.27 -18.71 -16.07
N LEU A 124 -0.34 -19.49 -16.64
CA LEU A 124 -0.66 -20.55 -17.61
C LEU A 124 -1.71 -21.56 -17.08
N LEU A 125 -1.80 -21.72 -15.76
CA LEU A 125 -2.76 -22.59 -15.07
C LEU A 125 -4.06 -21.87 -14.66
N GLY A 126 -4.26 -20.64 -15.10
CA GLY A 126 -5.47 -19.85 -14.81
C GLY A 126 -5.52 -19.21 -13.42
N LYS A 127 -4.47 -19.34 -12.60
CA LYS A 127 -4.39 -18.68 -11.27
C LYS A 127 -4.08 -17.19 -11.40
N ASP A 128 -4.50 -16.42 -10.39
CA ASP A 128 -4.07 -15.03 -10.22
C ASP A 128 -2.55 -14.94 -10.20
N ASP A 129 -2.02 -13.97 -10.92
CA ASP A 129 -0.59 -13.68 -10.98
C ASP A 129 -0.31 -12.36 -10.24
N VAL A 130 0.93 -12.14 -9.79
CA VAL A 130 1.32 -10.94 -9.03
C VAL A 130 2.33 -10.08 -9.79
N TRP A 131 2.27 -8.76 -9.63
CA TRP A 131 3.20 -7.81 -10.22
C TRP A 131 4.58 -7.81 -9.52
N ASN A 132 5.48 -6.95 -10.03
CA ASN A 132 6.84 -6.67 -9.57
C ASN A 132 7.84 -7.80 -9.77
N LYS A 133 7.49 -9.05 -9.49
CA LYS A 133 8.36 -10.22 -9.65
C LYS A 133 9.70 -10.03 -8.92
N GLY A 134 10.84 -10.31 -9.58
CA GLY A 134 12.17 -10.13 -9.01
C GLY A 134 12.34 -10.83 -7.66
N TYR A 135 12.97 -10.12 -6.73
CA TYR A 135 13.20 -10.57 -5.36
C TYR A 135 11.90 -10.93 -4.62
N PHE A 136 10.81 -10.19 -4.85
CA PHE A 136 9.53 -10.50 -4.21
C PHE A 136 9.05 -11.91 -4.56
N SER A 137 9.15 -12.33 -5.83
CA SER A 137 8.77 -13.70 -6.24
C SER A 137 9.70 -14.77 -5.67
N GLU A 138 10.99 -14.50 -5.53
CA GLU A 138 11.94 -15.43 -4.89
C GLU A 138 11.57 -15.67 -3.41
N TRP A 139 11.25 -14.59 -2.69
CA TRP A 139 10.84 -14.67 -1.30
C TRP A 139 9.44 -15.31 -1.17
N TYR A 140 8.46 -14.89 -1.97
CA TYR A 140 7.10 -15.41 -1.95
C TYR A 140 7.05 -16.91 -2.27
N ALA A 141 7.92 -17.41 -3.16
CA ALA A 141 8.04 -18.84 -3.42
C ALA A 141 8.54 -19.67 -2.22
N LYS A 142 9.10 -19.03 -1.19
CA LYS A 142 9.57 -19.67 0.04
C LYS A 142 8.55 -19.62 1.18
N THR A 143 7.43 -18.93 1.01
CA THR A 143 6.33 -18.83 1.97
C THR A 143 5.13 -19.69 1.57
N GLU A 144 4.14 -19.79 2.45
CA GLU A 144 2.94 -20.62 2.25
C GLU A 144 1.89 -19.99 1.30
N GLY A 145 2.14 -18.75 0.84
CA GLY A 145 1.28 -18.02 -0.08
C GLY A 145 0.86 -16.65 0.45
N ASP A 146 -0.39 -16.27 0.23
CA ASP A 146 -0.94 -14.95 0.62
C ASP A 146 -1.06 -14.76 2.12
N SER A 147 -0.95 -15.84 2.89
CA SER A 147 -0.66 -15.80 4.31
C SER A 147 0.32 -16.89 4.68
N PHE A 148 1.11 -16.64 5.73
CA PHE A 148 2.29 -17.46 6.00
C PHE A 148 2.62 -17.54 7.48
N ASP A 149 3.46 -18.52 7.82
CA ASP A 149 4.09 -18.60 9.13
C ASP A 149 5.18 -17.53 9.26
N VAL A 150 5.19 -16.76 10.36
CA VAL A 150 6.14 -15.66 10.50
C VAL A 150 7.59 -16.14 10.64
N ASN A 151 7.82 -17.36 11.14
CA ASN A 151 9.16 -17.97 11.15
C ASN A 151 9.59 -18.35 9.74
N THR A 152 8.68 -18.90 8.92
CA THR A 152 8.95 -19.20 7.51
C THR A 152 9.38 -17.93 6.78
N ALA A 153 8.62 -16.84 6.94
CA ALA A 153 8.91 -15.54 6.34
C ALA A 153 10.26 -14.95 6.81
N ALA A 154 10.51 -14.94 8.12
CA ALA A 154 11.76 -14.46 8.71
C ALA A 154 12.97 -15.24 8.20
N ASN A 155 12.87 -16.58 8.16
CA ASN A 155 13.93 -17.45 7.66
C ASN A 155 14.19 -17.22 6.17
N ALA A 156 13.14 -16.98 5.36
CA ALA A 156 13.31 -16.67 3.94
C ALA A 156 14.06 -15.33 3.71
N PHE A 157 13.79 -14.30 4.52
CA PHE A 157 14.59 -13.06 4.48
C PHE A 157 16.04 -13.31 4.90
N TYR A 158 16.25 -14.03 6.00
CA TYR A 158 17.60 -14.30 6.48
C TYR A 158 18.39 -15.19 5.52
N GLU A 159 17.74 -16.16 4.87
CA GLU A 159 18.34 -16.98 3.82
C GLU A 159 18.80 -16.14 2.62
N ALA A 160 17.98 -15.19 2.17
CA ALA A 160 18.37 -14.30 1.08
C ALA A 160 19.62 -13.49 1.46
N VAL A 161 19.63 -12.90 2.66
CA VAL A 161 20.77 -12.08 3.12
C VAL A 161 22.02 -12.91 3.35
N LYS A 162 21.92 -14.07 4.02
CA LYS A 162 23.09 -14.90 4.36
C LYS A 162 23.78 -15.52 3.14
N ASN A 163 23.07 -15.63 2.02
CA ASN A 163 23.61 -16.15 0.76
C ASN A 163 24.41 -15.09 -0.02
N GLU A 164 24.27 -13.81 0.30
CA GLU A 164 24.98 -12.72 -0.36
C GLU A 164 26.27 -12.35 0.40
N LYS A 165 27.43 -12.69 -0.16
CA LYS A 165 28.75 -12.50 0.50
C LYS A 165 29.14 -11.04 0.74
N ASN A 166 28.49 -10.11 0.05
CA ASN A 166 28.79 -8.68 0.10
C ASN A 166 27.92 -7.92 1.10
N ILE A 167 27.07 -8.60 1.89
CA ILE A 167 26.25 -7.99 2.93
C ILE A 167 26.87 -8.26 4.30
N ASP A 168 27.16 -7.19 5.03
CA ASP A 168 27.30 -7.26 6.49
C ASP A 168 25.95 -6.89 7.11
N VAL A 169 25.46 -7.71 8.04
CA VAL A 169 24.22 -7.44 8.80
C VAL A 169 24.60 -6.96 10.19
N LEU A 170 24.08 -5.81 10.61
CA LEU A 170 24.27 -5.27 11.95
C LEU A 170 22.92 -5.05 12.64
N MET A 171 22.58 -5.95 13.55
CA MET A 171 21.34 -5.92 14.36
C MET A 171 21.61 -5.29 15.74
N LYS A 172 20.55 -5.12 16.54
CA LYS A 172 20.63 -4.60 17.92
C LYS A 172 21.30 -3.23 18.07
N THR A 173 21.20 -2.38 17.05
CA THR A 173 21.68 -0.99 17.20
C THR A 173 20.58 -0.15 17.84
N LYS A 174 20.99 0.83 18.65
CA LYS A 174 20.09 1.70 19.41
C LYS A 174 19.62 2.90 18.62
N LYS A 175 20.47 3.38 17.71
CA LYS A 175 20.25 4.62 16.97
C LYS A 175 21.15 4.70 15.75
N ILE A 176 20.66 5.31 14.69
CA ILE A 176 21.39 5.54 13.45
C ILE A 176 21.12 6.98 13.00
N ASP A 177 22.16 7.82 13.07
CA ASP A 177 22.08 9.24 12.71
C ASP A 177 22.76 9.50 11.36
N PRO A 178 22.25 10.42 10.52
CA PRO A 178 22.85 10.73 9.22
C PRO A 178 24.19 11.43 9.38
N LEU A 179 25.18 10.99 8.60
CA LEU A 179 26.42 11.73 8.39
C LEU A 179 26.25 12.61 7.14
N LEU A 180 26.04 13.90 7.35
CA LEU A 180 25.84 14.88 6.27
C LEU A 180 27.15 15.51 5.80
N THR A 181 27.16 16.02 4.57
CA THR A 181 28.19 16.93 4.07
C THR A 181 28.20 18.26 4.83
N ALA A 182 29.29 19.04 4.73
CA ALA A 182 29.43 20.31 5.45
C ALA A 182 28.31 21.33 5.14
N ASN A 183 27.84 21.35 3.89
CA ASN A 183 26.71 22.17 3.43
C ASN A 183 25.33 21.52 3.64
N LYS A 184 25.27 20.35 4.29
CA LYS A 184 24.04 19.64 4.68
C LYS A 184 23.06 19.38 3.53
N ASN A 185 23.58 19.15 2.33
CA ASN A 185 22.77 18.90 1.14
C ASN A 185 22.92 17.48 0.58
N ALA A 186 23.75 16.65 1.20
CA ALA A 186 23.90 15.24 0.85
C ALA A 186 24.28 14.40 2.07
N VAL A 187 23.87 13.14 2.04
CA VAL A 187 24.32 12.10 2.98
C VAL A 187 25.61 11.47 2.46
N GLN A 188 26.54 11.19 3.36
CA GLN A 188 27.83 10.55 3.08
C GLN A 188 28.14 9.39 4.05
N GLY A 189 27.11 8.88 4.73
CA GLY A 189 27.19 7.74 5.64
C GLY A 189 26.26 7.87 6.85
N ALA A 190 26.60 7.18 7.93
CA ALA A 190 25.84 7.20 9.18
C ALA A 190 26.75 7.13 10.41
N THR A 191 26.26 7.65 11.52
CA THR A 191 26.77 7.38 12.87
C THR A 191 25.86 6.39 13.55
N ILE A 192 26.37 5.21 13.90
CA ILE A 192 25.62 4.10 14.48
C ILE A 192 25.95 4.01 15.96
N THR A 193 24.93 4.02 16.81
CA THR A 193 25.04 3.71 18.24
C THR A 193 24.79 2.22 18.45
N LEU A 194 25.84 1.48 18.82
CA LEU A 194 25.80 0.03 19.06
C LEU A 194 25.07 -0.30 20.36
N GLU A 195 24.74 -1.59 20.55
CA GLU A 195 24.06 -2.12 21.75
C GLU A 195 24.73 -1.67 23.06
N ASN A 196 26.07 -1.70 23.10
CA ASN A 196 26.87 -1.29 24.26
C ASN A 196 26.93 0.24 24.48
N GLY A 197 26.27 1.04 23.64
CA GLY A 197 26.24 2.50 23.72
C GLY A 197 27.44 3.21 23.05
N SER A 198 28.43 2.47 22.56
CA SER A 198 29.52 3.06 21.78
C SER A 198 29.04 3.49 20.40
N THR A 199 29.69 4.49 19.82
CA THR A 199 29.34 5.00 18.50
C THR A 199 30.38 4.60 17.46
N GLN A 200 29.91 4.37 16.24
CA GLN A 200 30.74 4.12 15.08
C GLN A 200 30.30 5.01 13.93
N VAL A 201 31.25 5.72 13.33
CA VAL A 201 31.03 6.42 12.06
C VAL A 201 31.33 5.45 10.91
N VAL A 202 30.38 5.31 9.99
CA VAL A 202 30.50 4.48 8.78
C VAL A 202 30.25 5.37 7.57
N LYS A 203 31.19 5.38 6.62
CA LYS A 203 31.07 6.18 5.39
C LYS A 203 30.41 5.38 4.28
N ALA A 204 29.54 6.02 3.50
CA ALA A 204 29.04 5.49 2.25
C ALA A 204 28.56 6.63 1.34
N PRO A 205 28.84 6.60 0.03
CA PRO A 205 28.34 7.60 -0.91
C PRO A 205 26.83 7.50 -1.14
N SER A 206 26.19 6.41 -0.70
CA SER A 206 24.77 6.17 -0.86
C SER A 206 24.17 5.54 0.39
N VAL A 207 22.96 6.00 0.74
CA VAL A 207 22.15 5.43 1.82
C VAL A 207 20.74 5.17 1.28
N ILE A 208 20.17 4.04 1.66
CA ILE A 208 18.76 3.71 1.42
C ILE A 208 18.07 3.69 2.77
N ASP A 209 17.17 4.63 3.00
CA ASP A 209 16.29 4.66 4.17
C ASP A 209 15.04 3.81 3.88
N ALA A 210 14.99 2.65 4.53
CA ALA A 210 13.88 1.73 4.57
C ALA A 210 13.31 1.64 6.01
N THR A 211 13.52 2.68 6.83
CA THR A 211 12.90 2.76 8.15
C THR A 211 11.40 3.01 8.01
N GLN A 212 10.63 2.39 8.89
CA GLN A 212 9.16 2.44 8.84
C GLN A 212 8.61 3.86 8.80
N ASP A 213 9.22 4.75 9.58
CA ASP A 213 8.75 6.13 9.79
C ASP A 213 9.61 7.17 9.07
N GLY A 214 10.54 6.73 8.22
CA GLY A 214 11.52 7.57 7.52
C GLY A 214 12.37 8.40 8.50
N ASP A 215 12.75 7.81 9.63
CA ASP A 215 13.44 8.51 10.72
C ASP A 215 14.80 9.03 10.28
N PHE A 216 15.52 8.27 9.45
CA PHE A 216 16.83 8.68 8.96
C PHE A 216 16.71 9.84 7.96
N ALA A 217 15.77 9.78 7.02
CA ALA A 217 15.49 10.84 6.07
C ALA A 217 15.00 12.12 6.76
N ALA A 218 14.11 11.99 7.75
CA ALA A 218 13.66 13.12 8.57
C ALA A 218 14.85 13.76 9.31
N ALA A 219 15.71 12.95 9.94
CA ALA A 219 16.91 13.43 10.62
C ALA A 219 17.92 14.07 9.65
N ALA A 220 17.95 13.63 8.39
CA ALA A 220 18.79 14.20 7.34
C ALA A 220 18.26 15.54 6.80
N GLY A 221 17.05 15.95 7.19
CA GLY A 221 16.42 17.20 6.77
C GLY A 221 15.57 17.08 5.50
N VAL A 222 15.19 15.85 5.10
CA VAL A 222 14.20 15.65 4.04
C VAL A 222 12.85 16.19 4.52
N PRO A 223 12.20 17.11 3.78
CA PRO A 223 10.89 17.61 4.17
C PRO A 223 9.83 16.51 4.01
N PHE A 224 8.82 16.53 4.86
CA PHE A 224 7.73 15.54 4.85
C PHE A 224 6.41 16.19 5.24
N THR A 225 5.32 15.47 4.99
CA THR A 225 3.99 15.72 5.58
C THR A 225 3.64 14.59 6.55
N MET A 226 2.81 14.87 7.55
CA MET A 226 2.37 13.89 8.54
C MET A 226 0.91 13.48 8.30
N GLY A 227 0.65 12.19 8.13
CA GLY A 227 -0.72 11.67 7.93
C GLY A 227 -1.48 12.45 6.85
N HIS A 228 -2.66 12.96 7.20
CA HIS A 228 -3.55 13.71 6.30
C HIS A 228 -3.20 15.20 6.16
N GLU A 229 -2.00 15.64 6.54
CA GLU A 229 -1.58 17.05 6.44
C GLU A 229 -1.66 17.59 5.00
N ASP A 230 -1.36 16.77 4.00
CA ASP A 230 -1.37 17.10 2.58
C ASP A 230 -2.76 17.45 2.04
N ILE A 231 -3.79 16.84 2.63
CA ILE A 231 -5.19 17.19 2.40
C ILE A 231 -5.73 18.14 3.47
N GLY A 232 -4.87 18.91 4.15
CA GLY A 232 -5.28 19.98 5.07
C GLY A 232 -5.87 19.51 6.40
N ASP A 233 -5.57 18.29 6.84
CA ASP A 233 -6.01 17.72 8.12
C ASP A 233 -4.84 17.10 8.93
N PRO A 234 -3.91 17.93 9.44
CA PRO A 234 -2.65 17.46 10.05
C PRO A 234 -2.82 16.68 11.37
N LYS A 235 -4.04 16.64 11.93
CA LYS A 235 -4.33 15.91 13.18
C LYS A 235 -4.80 14.49 12.93
N SER A 236 -5.21 14.17 11.70
CA SER A 236 -5.78 12.87 11.37
C SER A 236 -4.70 11.91 10.86
N LYS A 237 -4.72 10.70 11.41
CA LYS A 237 -3.87 9.58 11.04
C LYS A 237 -4.69 8.29 11.11
N MET A 238 -4.38 7.34 10.25
CA MET A 238 -4.99 6.00 10.33
C MET A 238 -4.69 5.32 11.66
N ALA A 239 -5.65 4.52 12.15
CA ALA A 239 -5.48 3.73 13.36
C ALA A 239 -4.30 2.75 13.28
N VAL A 240 -3.61 2.59 14.41
CA VAL A 240 -2.64 1.51 14.59
C VAL A 240 -3.39 0.22 14.94
N THR A 241 -2.77 -0.93 14.67
CA THR A 241 -3.33 -2.22 15.07
C THR A 241 -2.41 -2.96 16.02
N LEU A 242 -2.98 -3.50 17.10
CA LEU A 242 -2.33 -4.56 17.86
C LEU A 242 -2.83 -5.90 17.32
N ALA A 243 -2.02 -6.57 16.51
CA ALA A 243 -2.33 -7.93 16.09
C ALA A 243 -2.23 -8.88 17.28
N PHE A 244 -3.04 -9.94 17.27
CA PHE A 244 -3.06 -10.94 18.34
C PHE A 244 -3.16 -12.35 17.80
N ARG A 245 -2.73 -13.33 18.59
CA ARG A 245 -2.68 -14.73 18.21
C ARG A 245 -3.70 -15.54 18.99
N LEU A 246 -4.43 -16.39 18.27
CA LEU A 246 -5.27 -17.42 18.87
C LEU A 246 -4.63 -18.78 18.67
N LYS A 247 -4.75 -19.65 19.67
CA LYS A 247 -4.36 -21.06 19.61
C LYS A 247 -5.59 -21.96 19.62
N ASN A 248 -5.36 -23.26 19.43
CA ASN A 248 -6.40 -24.28 19.27
C ASN A 248 -7.26 -24.07 18.01
N VAL A 249 -6.69 -23.46 16.96
CA VAL A 249 -7.34 -23.35 15.65
C VAL A 249 -6.96 -24.59 14.83
N THR A 250 -7.59 -25.70 15.18
CA THR A 250 -7.34 -27.01 14.54
C THR A 250 -7.90 -27.06 13.11
N PRO A 251 -7.55 -28.08 12.30
CA PRO A 251 -8.17 -28.29 11.00
C PRO A 251 -9.71 -28.34 11.04
N GLU A 252 -10.29 -28.87 12.11
CA GLU A 252 -11.74 -28.90 12.31
C GLU A 252 -12.31 -27.49 12.49
N VAL A 253 -11.68 -26.66 13.34
CA VAL A 253 -12.06 -25.24 13.51
C VAL A 253 -11.96 -24.50 12.18
N TRP A 254 -10.87 -24.71 11.42
CA TRP A 254 -10.68 -24.12 10.10
C TRP A 254 -11.80 -24.49 9.13
N LYS A 255 -12.19 -25.77 9.11
CA LYS A 255 -13.29 -26.26 8.29
C LYS A 255 -14.63 -25.63 8.69
N LEU A 256 -14.88 -25.41 9.97
CA LEU A 256 -16.10 -24.73 10.43
C LEU A 256 -16.14 -23.29 9.95
N MET A 257 -15.02 -22.56 10.02
CA MET A 257 -14.92 -21.21 9.44
C MET A 257 -15.19 -21.21 7.93
N ALA A 258 -14.62 -22.17 7.20
CA ALA A 258 -14.81 -22.29 5.75
C ALA A 258 -16.27 -22.56 5.39
N ASN A 259 -16.95 -23.47 6.11
CA ASN A 259 -18.37 -23.76 5.90
C ASN A 259 -19.25 -22.53 6.09
N ARG A 260 -18.90 -21.64 7.04
CA ARG A 260 -19.62 -20.39 7.26
C ARG A 260 -19.38 -19.42 6.11
N LEU A 261 -18.13 -19.02 5.90
CA LEU A 261 -17.81 -17.86 5.07
C LEU A 261 -17.83 -18.18 3.58
N ASN A 262 -17.42 -19.37 3.16
CA ASN A 262 -17.46 -19.72 1.72
C ASN A 262 -18.89 -20.03 1.24
N GLY A 263 -19.87 -20.09 2.14
CA GLY A 263 -21.27 -20.37 1.85
C GLY A 263 -22.22 -19.19 2.10
N ASP A 264 -21.72 -17.98 2.38
CA ASP A 264 -22.54 -16.81 2.76
C ASP A 264 -22.92 -15.88 1.59
N ASP A 265 -22.59 -16.27 0.34
CA ASP A 265 -22.78 -15.50 -0.91
C ASP A 265 -22.16 -14.09 -0.88
N ASN A 266 -21.20 -13.82 0.01
CA ASN A 266 -20.54 -12.53 0.13
C ASN A 266 -19.12 -12.57 -0.44
N SER A 267 -18.89 -11.88 -1.56
CA SER A 267 -17.56 -11.80 -2.18
C SER A 267 -16.51 -11.04 -1.34
N GLY A 268 -16.92 -10.37 -0.26
CA GLY A 268 -16.06 -9.72 0.73
C GLY A 268 -15.67 -10.61 1.92
N THR A 269 -16.06 -11.88 1.92
CA THR A 269 -15.66 -12.88 2.93
C THR A 269 -15.08 -14.11 2.24
N GLY A 270 -14.31 -14.90 2.98
CA GLY A 270 -13.78 -16.14 2.45
C GLY A 270 -12.72 -16.79 3.32
N VAL A 271 -12.49 -18.06 3.03
CA VAL A 271 -11.45 -18.90 3.62
C VAL A 271 -10.68 -19.60 2.50
N THR A 272 -9.37 -19.39 2.49
CA THR A 272 -8.40 -20.18 1.71
C THR A 272 -7.71 -21.20 2.62
N ASP A 273 -6.72 -21.92 2.12
CA ASP A 273 -5.94 -22.85 2.95
C ASP A 273 -5.14 -22.14 4.05
N VAL A 274 -4.80 -20.86 3.83
CA VAL A 274 -3.90 -20.07 4.69
C VAL A 274 -4.50 -18.77 5.22
N SER A 275 -5.63 -18.30 4.68
CA SER A 275 -6.22 -17.01 5.02
C SER A 275 -7.71 -17.10 5.34
N VAL A 276 -8.16 -16.24 6.24
CA VAL A 276 -9.57 -15.99 6.55
C VAL A 276 -9.83 -14.49 6.52
N PHE A 277 -10.87 -14.05 5.82
CA PHE A 277 -11.34 -12.67 5.86
C PHE A 277 -12.86 -12.65 5.98
N GLY A 278 -13.40 -11.82 6.87
CA GLY A 278 -14.85 -11.72 7.07
C GLY A 278 -15.23 -11.37 8.51
N TYR A 279 -16.26 -12.03 9.04
CA TYR A 279 -16.76 -11.79 10.41
C TYR A 279 -17.04 -10.31 10.69
N SER A 280 -17.76 -9.64 9.77
CA SER A 280 -18.05 -8.19 9.87
C SER A 280 -18.80 -7.83 11.15
N GLU A 281 -19.52 -8.79 11.73
CA GLU A 281 -20.22 -8.73 13.01
C GLU A 281 -19.29 -8.39 14.19
N MET A 282 -17.99 -8.66 14.08
CA MET A 282 -17.00 -8.24 15.09
C MET A 282 -16.93 -6.72 15.25
N SER A 283 -17.38 -5.96 14.26
CA SER A 283 -17.53 -4.50 14.39
C SER A 283 -18.54 -4.09 15.49
N ASN A 284 -19.39 -5.02 15.94
CA ASN A 284 -20.35 -4.83 17.04
C ASN A 284 -19.78 -5.16 18.42
N TYR A 285 -18.53 -5.63 18.52
CA TYR A 285 -17.87 -5.85 19.80
C TYR A 285 -17.89 -4.56 20.64
N PRO A 286 -18.44 -4.59 21.87
CA PRO A 286 -18.51 -3.42 22.73
C PRO A 286 -17.15 -3.18 23.40
N ALA A 287 -16.29 -2.38 22.75
CA ALA A 287 -14.98 -2.01 23.27
C ALA A 287 -15.04 -1.46 24.70
N LEU A 288 -14.08 -1.88 25.54
CA LEU A 288 -13.91 -1.34 26.89
C LEU A 288 -13.53 0.13 26.83
N ASN A 289 -12.68 0.51 25.86
CA ASN A 289 -12.31 1.89 25.57
C ASN A 289 -12.94 2.37 24.26
N LYS A 290 -14.23 2.77 24.32
CA LYS A 290 -15.03 3.16 23.14
C LYS A 290 -14.46 4.34 22.35
N GLU A 291 -13.66 5.20 22.99
CA GLU A 291 -13.07 6.38 22.37
C GLU A 291 -11.75 6.07 21.66
N ARG A 292 -11.04 5.02 22.09
CA ARG A 292 -9.68 4.70 21.61
C ARG A 292 -9.53 3.34 20.97
N ALA A 293 -10.53 2.46 21.04
CA ALA A 293 -10.47 1.12 20.48
C ALA A 293 -11.73 0.75 19.68
N LYS A 294 -11.54 -0.01 18.60
CA LYS A 294 -12.63 -0.59 17.82
C LYS A 294 -12.17 -1.85 17.11
N MET A 295 -13.03 -2.87 17.10
CA MET A 295 -12.85 -4.03 16.24
C MET A 295 -13.38 -3.74 14.84
N ARG A 296 -12.68 -4.25 13.84
CA ARG A 296 -13.21 -4.43 12.48
C ARG A 296 -13.50 -5.91 12.23
N GLY A 297 -13.98 -6.23 11.02
CA GLY A 297 -14.03 -7.60 10.53
C GLY A 297 -12.67 -8.30 10.66
N LEU A 298 -12.70 -9.60 10.90
CA LEU A 298 -11.50 -10.40 11.14
C LEU A 298 -10.75 -10.63 9.83
N ASN A 299 -9.43 -10.51 9.92
CA ASN A 299 -8.48 -10.92 8.92
C ASN A 299 -7.46 -11.80 9.64
N MET A 300 -7.38 -13.08 9.26
CA MET A 300 -6.56 -14.07 9.93
C MET A 300 -5.60 -14.73 8.94
N GLY A 301 -4.33 -14.81 9.33
CA GLY A 301 -3.32 -15.60 8.63
C GLY A 301 -2.94 -16.82 9.45
N ARG A 302 -3.00 -18.00 8.83
CA ARG A 302 -2.66 -19.29 9.45
C ARG A 302 -1.17 -19.37 9.80
N GLN A 303 -0.85 -20.00 10.92
CA GLN A 303 0.50 -20.43 11.28
C GLN A 303 0.62 -21.96 11.20
N ASN A 304 1.84 -22.47 11.13
CA ASN A 304 2.12 -23.91 10.96
C ASN A 304 2.10 -24.71 12.28
N ASN A 305 1.27 -24.29 13.24
CA ASN A 305 1.22 -24.87 14.59
C ASN A 305 -0.18 -24.76 15.25
N ASN A 306 -1.26 -24.82 14.46
CA ASN A 306 -2.65 -24.64 14.91
C ASN A 306 -2.92 -23.32 15.64
N THR A 307 -2.19 -22.27 15.25
CA THR A 307 -2.46 -20.89 15.67
C THR A 307 -2.78 -20.02 14.46
N VAL A 308 -3.43 -18.88 14.71
CA VAL A 308 -3.69 -17.85 13.70
C VAL A 308 -3.34 -16.49 14.25
N LEU A 309 -2.83 -15.61 13.38
CA LEU A 309 -2.58 -14.21 13.68
C LEU A 309 -3.77 -13.39 13.18
N ILE A 310 -4.29 -12.49 14.00
CA ILE A 310 -5.50 -11.70 13.73
C ILE A 310 -5.15 -10.21 13.66
N ASN A 311 -5.45 -9.59 12.52
CA ASN A 311 -5.29 -8.17 12.27
C ASN A 311 -6.66 -7.46 12.28
N ALA A 312 -7.20 -7.17 13.47
CA ALA A 312 -8.56 -6.59 13.57
C ALA A 312 -8.78 -5.55 14.69
N LEU A 313 -7.91 -5.48 15.70
CA LEU A 313 -8.06 -4.52 16.79
C LEU A 313 -7.41 -3.18 16.40
N GLN A 314 -8.23 -2.15 16.17
CA GLN A 314 -7.78 -0.80 15.85
C GLN A 314 -7.71 0.06 17.11
N ILE A 315 -6.60 0.78 17.26
CA ILE A 315 -6.36 1.72 18.35
C ILE A 315 -6.12 3.12 17.75
N PHE A 316 -6.85 4.11 18.24
CA PHE A 316 -6.89 5.47 17.68
C PHE A 316 -6.01 6.44 18.48
N GLY A 317 -5.68 7.59 17.88
CA GLY A 317 -5.00 8.69 18.57
C GLY A 317 -3.63 8.34 19.14
N VAL A 318 -2.90 7.43 18.48
CA VAL A 318 -1.56 7.00 18.90
C VAL A 318 -0.52 7.88 18.24
N ASP A 319 0.35 8.51 19.03
CA ASP A 319 1.54 9.16 18.53
C ASP A 319 2.72 8.19 18.57
N THR A 320 3.13 7.72 17.41
CA THR A 320 4.17 6.69 17.27
C THR A 320 5.57 7.22 17.57
N PHE A 321 5.74 8.54 17.68
CA PHE A 321 6.99 9.17 18.08
C PHE A 321 7.09 9.41 19.59
N ASP A 322 6.01 9.18 20.35
CA ASP A 322 6.02 9.22 21.80
C ASP A 322 5.97 7.79 22.37
N PRO A 323 7.07 7.28 22.96
CA PRO A 323 7.10 5.96 23.59
C PRO A 323 6.00 5.74 24.64
N LYS A 324 5.54 6.80 25.32
CA LYS A 324 4.43 6.69 26.28
C LYS A 324 3.10 6.43 25.58
N SER A 325 2.83 7.13 24.47
CA SER A 325 1.63 6.92 23.66
C SER A 325 1.61 5.51 23.05
N VAL A 326 2.77 5.02 22.60
CA VAL A 326 2.93 3.63 22.13
C VAL A 326 2.63 2.62 23.26
N GLN A 327 3.17 2.84 24.45
CA GLN A 327 2.89 1.97 25.60
C GLN A 327 1.42 1.98 26.00
N GLU A 328 0.78 3.15 26.02
CA GLU A 328 -0.66 3.28 26.30
C GLU A 328 -1.50 2.47 25.30
N ALA A 329 -1.14 2.50 24.02
CA ALA A 329 -1.81 1.71 23.00
C ALA A 329 -1.69 0.20 23.25
N PHE A 330 -0.51 -0.29 23.65
CA PHE A 330 -0.35 -1.68 24.08
C PHE A 330 -1.22 -2.02 25.29
N ASP A 331 -1.30 -1.15 26.29
CA ASP A 331 -2.08 -1.37 27.50
C ASP A 331 -3.57 -1.44 27.20
N ILE A 332 -4.08 -0.53 26.35
CA ILE A 332 -5.44 -0.56 25.83
C ILE A 332 -5.68 -1.89 25.12
N GLY A 333 -4.83 -2.24 24.17
CA GLY A 333 -5.00 -3.44 23.36
C GLY A 333 -5.03 -4.71 24.22
N LYS A 334 -4.03 -4.90 25.08
CA LYS A 334 -3.92 -6.07 25.97
C LYS A 334 -5.12 -6.21 26.92
N LYS A 335 -5.73 -5.10 27.35
CA LYS A 335 -6.94 -5.12 28.18
C LYS A 335 -8.19 -5.53 27.39
N GLU A 336 -8.26 -5.17 26.11
CA GLU A 336 -9.36 -5.57 25.22
C GLU A 336 -9.31 -7.06 24.86
N LEU A 337 -8.11 -7.64 24.63
CA LEU A 337 -7.96 -8.98 24.05
C LEU A 337 -8.75 -10.10 24.76
N PRO A 338 -8.74 -10.26 26.10
CA PRO A 338 -9.53 -11.30 26.75
C PRO A 338 -11.04 -11.14 26.53
N ASN A 339 -11.53 -9.91 26.46
CA ASN A 339 -12.94 -9.59 26.25
C ASN A 339 -13.36 -9.80 24.79
N ILE A 340 -12.45 -9.48 23.85
CA ILE A 340 -12.62 -9.80 22.43
C ILE A 340 -12.76 -11.31 22.25
N VAL A 341 -11.86 -12.12 22.84
CA VAL A 341 -11.91 -13.58 22.72
C VAL A 341 -13.17 -14.16 23.37
N ALA A 342 -13.56 -13.68 24.55
CA ALA A 342 -14.82 -14.09 25.19
C ALA A 342 -16.04 -13.74 24.33
N TYR A 343 -16.04 -12.57 23.69
CA TYR A 343 -17.10 -12.17 22.75
C TYR A 343 -17.11 -13.06 21.50
N MET A 344 -15.94 -13.41 20.95
CA MET A 344 -15.81 -14.34 19.82
C MET A 344 -16.38 -15.72 20.16
N GLN A 345 -15.98 -16.32 21.28
CA GLN A 345 -16.46 -17.62 21.76
C GLN A 345 -17.98 -17.63 21.96
N LYS A 346 -18.56 -16.52 22.44
CA LYS A 346 -20.00 -16.37 22.61
C LYS A 346 -20.76 -16.20 21.30
N THR A 347 -20.16 -15.53 20.32
CA THR A 347 -20.85 -15.08 19.10
C THR A 347 -20.74 -16.10 17.97
N PHE A 348 -19.64 -16.84 17.90
CA PHE A 348 -19.34 -17.76 16.80
C PHE A 348 -19.11 -19.18 17.34
N PRO A 349 -19.99 -20.15 17.04
CA PRO A 349 -19.85 -21.53 17.50
C PRO A 349 -18.50 -22.18 17.16
N GLU A 350 -17.96 -21.86 15.98
CA GLU A 350 -16.66 -22.30 15.48
C GLU A 350 -15.48 -21.81 16.34
N PHE A 351 -15.66 -20.74 17.12
CA PHE A 351 -14.64 -20.23 18.04
C PHE A 351 -14.80 -20.73 19.48
N SER A 352 -15.71 -21.66 19.76
CA SER A 352 -15.96 -22.14 21.14
C SER A 352 -14.72 -22.73 21.84
N SER A 353 -13.76 -23.30 21.10
CA SER A 353 -12.55 -23.94 21.66
C SER A 353 -11.27 -23.11 21.50
N VAL A 354 -11.32 -21.96 20.83
CA VAL A 354 -10.12 -21.14 20.59
C VAL A 354 -9.76 -20.36 21.84
N GLU A 355 -8.47 -20.15 22.07
CA GLU A 355 -7.96 -19.43 23.23
C GLU A 355 -7.01 -18.32 22.81
N LEU A 356 -6.93 -17.25 23.62
CA LEU A 356 -5.90 -16.24 23.46
C LEU A 356 -4.52 -16.84 23.73
N ASP A 357 -3.58 -16.64 22.82
CA ASP A 357 -2.18 -17.04 22.99
C ASP A 357 -1.27 -15.84 23.30
N GLY A 358 -1.45 -14.71 22.60
CA GLY A 358 -0.64 -13.52 22.84
C GLY A 358 -0.94 -12.36 21.92
N SER A 359 -0.14 -11.30 22.01
CA SER A 359 -0.19 -10.11 21.15
C SER A 359 1.14 -9.90 20.44
N ALA A 360 1.11 -9.22 19.30
CA ALA A 360 2.32 -8.90 18.54
C ALA A 360 3.33 -8.11 19.38
N PRO A 361 4.64 -8.36 19.20
CA PRO A 361 5.71 -7.58 19.83
C PRO A 361 5.70 -6.09 19.47
N GLU A 362 5.31 -5.75 18.24
CA GLU A 362 5.24 -4.38 17.74
C GLU A 362 3.82 -4.01 17.28
N LEU A 363 3.45 -2.73 17.42
CA LEU A 363 2.21 -2.21 16.85
C LEU A 363 2.33 -2.11 15.33
N TYR A 364 1.30 -2.55 14.63
CA TYR A 364 1.19 -2.30 13.20
C TYR A 364 0.77 -0.84 12.96
N VAL A 365 1.77 -0.01 12.68
CA VAL A 365 1.61 1.38 12.28
C VAL A 365 1.46 1.45 10.76
N ARG A 366 0.33 1.99 10.29
CA ARG A 366 0.02 2.06 8.86
C ARG A 366 0.52 3.32 8.18
N GLU A 367 0.67 4.42 8.90
CA GLU A 367 0.97 5.73 8.32
C GLU A 367 1.61 6.65 9.35
N THR A 368 2.64 7.37 8.93
CA THR A 368 3.28 8.45 9.71
C THR A 368 3.74 9.57 8.78
N ARG A 369 5.01 9.58 8.39
CA ARG A 369 5.61 10.58 7.51
C ARG A 369 5.52 10.14 6.06
N HIS A 370 5.20 11.10 5.19
CA HIS A 370 5.32 11.00 3.74
C HIS A 370 6.40 11.95 3.27
N MET A 371 7.54 11.43 2.82
CA MET A 371 8.67 12.26 2.40
C MET A 371 8.33 13.07 1.14
N GLN A 372 9.01 14.20 0.93
CA GLN A 372 8.88 14.99 -0.28
C GLN A 372 10.04 14.65 -1.23
N GLY A 373 9.71 13.83 -2.22
CA GLY A 373 10.59 13.45 -3.33
C GLY A 373 10.41 14.32 -4.58
N GLU A 374 11.25 14.08 -5.59
CA GLU A 374 11.20 14.74 -6.91
C GLU A 374 9.85 14.54 -7.61
N TYR A 375 9.10 13.52 -7.23
CA TYR A 375 7.70 13.33 -7.58
C TYR A 375 6.90 12.86 -6.37
N ARG A 376 5.64 13.27 -6.30
CA ARG A 376 4.71 12.88 -5.24
C ARG A 376 3.56 12.15 -5.89
N LEU A 377 3.46 10.85 -5.62
CA LEU A 377 2.40 10.02 -6.21
C LEU A 377 1.05 10.54 -5.72
N THR A 378 0.12 10.75 -6.65
CA THR A 378 -1.20 11.32 -6.33
C THR A 378 -2.28 10.25 -6.43
N ILE A 379 -3.43 10.50 -5.79
CA ILE A 379 -4.60 9.63 -5.92
C ILE A 379 -5.11 9.55 -7.37
N VAL A 380 -4.90 10.61 -8.16
CA VAL A 380 -5.29 10.63 -9.57
C VAL A 380 -4.46 9.62 -10.36
N ASP A 381 -3.14 9.54 -10.12
CA ASP A 381 -2.28 8.55 -10.77
C ASP A 381 -2.77 7.13 -10.48
N VAL A 382 -3.14 6.85 -9.23
CA VAL A 382 -3.63 5.52 -8.84
C VAL A 382 -4.98 5.22 -9.50
N CYS A 383 -6.00 6.06 -9.32
CA CYS A 383 -7.34 5.76 -9.83
C CYS A 383 -7.39 5.73 -11.37
N THR A 384 -6.53 6.49 -12.05
CA THR A 384 -6.47 6.52 -13.52
C THR A 384 -5.61 5.42 -14.14
N ASN A 385 -4.96 4.57 -13.33
CA ASN A 385 -4.01 3.56 -13.79
C ASN A 385 -2.81 4.20 -14.52
N GLY A 386 -2.27 5.26 -13.92
CA GLY A 386 -1.23 6.11 -14.49
C GLY A 386 0.09 5.37 -14.71
N ASP A 387 0.61 5.50 -15.92
CA ASP A 387 1.94 5.03 -16.30
C ASP A 387 3.00 6.12 -16.04
N GLN A 388 4.25 5.76 -15.79
CA GLN A 388 5.33 6.71 -15.48
C GLN A 388 6.60 6.38 -16.25
N TRP A 389 7.13 7.31 -17.05
CA TRP A 389 8.34 7.07 -17.86
C TRP A 389 9.53 6.56 -17.02
N ASP A 390 9.57 6.92 -15.75
CA ASP A 390 10.54 6.49 -14.74
C ASP A 390 10.05 5.38 -13.81
N ARG A 391 9.15 4.50 -14.26
CA ARG A 391 8.64 3.37 -13.46
C ARG A 391 9.77 2.49 -12.92
N ILE A 392 9.60 2.07 -11.67
CA ILE A 392 10.46 1.11 -10.96
C ILE A 392 9.69 -0.05 -10.33
N GLY A 393 8.35 0.01 -10.37
CA GLY A 393 7.47 -1.02 -9.86
C GLY A 393 6.01 -0.69 -10.19
N PHE A 394 5.12 -1.60 -9.85
CA PHE A 394 3.69 -1.49 -10.05
C PHE A 394 2.91 -1.80 -8.77
N GLY A 395 1.80 -1.09 -8.61
CA GLY A 395 0.76 -1.40 -7.62
C GLY A 395 -0.58 -1.69 -8.30
N SER A 396 -1.44 -2.46 -7.63
CA SER A 396 -2.83 -2.72 -8.04
C SER A 396 -3.77 -2.98 -6.85
N TYR A 397 -3.25 -2.85 -5.61
CA TYR A 397 -4.07 -2.97 -4.41
C TYR A 397 -5.16 -1.89 -4.36
N PRO A 398 -6.37 -2.18 -3.85
CA PRO A 398 -7.37 -1.15 -3.60
C PRO A 398 -6.84 -0.05 -2.69
N VAL A 399 -7.24 1.20 -2.92
CA VAL A 399 -6.84 2.33 -2.08
C VAL A 399 -7.60 2.29 -0.75
N ASP A 400 -7.07 1.51 0.20
CA ASP A 400 -7.67 1.26 1.51
C ASP A 400 -7.21 2.29 2.55
N ILE A 401 -8.12 3.19 2.90
CA ILE A 401 -7.94 4.19 3.96
C ILE A 401 -8.66 3.71 5.21
N GLN A 402 -7.86 3.39 6.22
CA GLN A 402 -8.36 2.87 7.48
C GLN A 402 -8.91 3.98 8.37
N ARG A 403 -9.71 3.57 9.36
CA ARG A 403 -10.42 4.48 10.26
C ARG A 403 -9.46 5.44 10.96
N ILE A 404 -9.83 6.71 11.06
CA ILE A 404 -9.12 7.73 11.86
C ILE A 404 -9.75 7.93 13.25
N SER A 405 -10.97 7.42 13.46
CA SER A 405 -11.69 7.46 14.74
C SER A 405 -12.65 6.27 14.89
N PRO A 406 -13.16 5.95 16.10
CA PRO A 406 -14.15 4.89 16.27
C PRO A 406 -15.45 5.11 15.49
N THR A 407 -15.82 6.36 15.20
CA THR A 407 -17.02 6.73 14.43
C THR A 407 -16.80 6.74 12.93
N ASP A 408 -15.55 6.76 12.49
CA ASP A 408 -15.19 6.61 11.08
C ASP A 408 -15.39 5.16 10.63
N SER A 409 -15.76 4.94 9.38
CA SER A 409 -15.94 3.62 8.78
C SER A 409 -14.74 3.17 7.94
N GLY A 410 -13.77 4.05 7.69
CA GLY A 410 -12.74 3.82 6.68
C GLY A 410 -13.35 3.95 5.27
N ASN A 411 -12.51 3.83 4.26
CA ASN A 411 -12.94 4.02 2.88
C ASN A 411 -12.01 3.32 1.88
N VAL A 412 -12.59 2.72 0.85
CA VAL A 412 -11.86 2.32 -0.36
C VAL A 412 -12.07 3.39 -1.41
N VAL A 413 -11.05 4.20 -1.71
CA VAL A 413 -11.20 5.36 -2.61
C VAL A 413 -11.42 4.92 -4.05
N CYS A 414 -10.65 3.94 -4.52
CA CYS A 414 -10.78 3.30 -5.82
C CYS A 414 -10.03 1.96 -5.84
N LYS A 415 -10.36 1.10 -6.79
CA LYS A 415 -9.66 -0.15 -7.09
C LYS A 415 -8.92 0.00 -8.43
N PRO A 416 -7.60 0.28 -8.43
CA PRO A 416 -6.82 0.31 -9.66
C PRO A 416 -6.69 -1.10 -10.27
N LYS A 417 -6.40 -1.17 -11.57
CA LYS A 417 -5.95 -2.38 -12.26
C LYS A 417 -4.43 -2.52 -12.18
N GLN A 418 -3.73 -1.42 -12.39
CA GLN A 418 -2.26 -1.31 -12.34
C GLN A 418 -1.89 0.18 -12.37
N TYR A 419 -0.93 0.62 -11.57
CA TYR A 419 -0.34 1.96 -11.67
C TYR A 419 1.16 1.88 -11.40
N ALA A 420 1.93 2.76 -12.01
CA ALA A 420 3.39 2.77 -11.89
C ALA A 420 3.86 3.55 -10.65
N ILE A 421 4.87 3.01 -9.96
CA ILE A 421 5.66 3.75 -8.97
C ILE A 421 6.84 4.40 -9.70
N PRO A 422 6.94 5.74 -9.73
CA PRO A 422 8.05 6.44 -10.39
C PRO A 422 9.31 6.46 -9.50
N PHE A 423 10.49 6.36 -10.11
CA PHE A 423 11.77 6.48 -9.43
C PHE A 423 11.88 7.81 -8.67
N ARG A 424 11.36 8.89 -9.23
CA ARG A 424 11.30 10.20 -8.56
C ARG A 424 10.54 10.20 -7.22
N SER A 425 9.68 9.20 -6.95
CA SER A 425 9.03 9.06 -5.64
C SER A 425 9.95 8.54 -4.53
N ILE A 426 11.09 7.94 -4.86
CA ILE A 426 12.07 7.48 -3.87
C ILE A 426 13.30 8.40 -3.77
N VAL A 427 13.38 9.45 -4.60
CA VAL A 427 14.50 10.42 -4.63
C VAL A 427 14.10 11.71 -3.90
N PRO A 428 14.70 12.04 -2.74
CA PRO A 428 14.43 13.30 -2.03
C PRO A 428 14.82 14.55 -2.84
N GLN A 429 14.02 15.62 -2.73
CA GLN A 429 14.27 16.85 -3.51
C GLN A 429 15.55 17.60 -3.10
N LYS A 430 15.85 17.60 -1.79
CA LYS A 430 16.86 18.50 -1.20
C LYS A 430 18.16 17.82 -0.77
N ILE A 431 18.09 16.53 -0.45
CA ILE A 431 19.19 15.78 0.15
C ILE A 431 19.63 14.70 -0.84
N ASP A 432 20.83 14.82 -1.39
CA ASP A 432 21.41 13.83 -2.30
C ASP A 432 22.08 12.67 -1.55
N GLY A 433 22.46 11.61 -2.27
CA GLY A 433 23.10 10.43 -1.67
C GLY A 433 22.14 9.60 -0.79
N LEU A 434 20.85 9.89 -0.83
CA LEU A 434 19.79 9.22 -0.07
C LEU A 434 18.66 8.81 -1.01
N LEU A 435 18.16 7.58 -0.82
CA LEU A 435 16.87 7.12 -1.35
C LEU A 435 15.96 6.75 -0.18
N VAL A 436 14.65 6.94 -0.33
CA VAL A 436 13.65 6.56 0.68
C VAL A 436 12.64 5.62 0.04
N VAL A 437 12.49 4.42 0.59
CA VAL A 437 11.62 3.36 0.04
C VAL A 437 10.55 2.94 1.03
N GLY A 438 9.54 2.23 0.54
CA GLY A 438 8.47 1.64 1.33
C GLY A 438 7.49 2.68 1.84
N ARG A 439 7.02 2.48 3.08
CA ARG A 439 5.92 3.27 3.64
C ARG A 439 6.17 4.77 3.71
N ALA A 440 7.43 5.19 3.88
CA ALA A 440 7.82 6.58 4.02
C ALA A 440 8.13 7.29 2.69
N ALA A 441 8.09 6.59 1.56
CA ALA A 441 8.35 7.16 0.24
C ALA A 441 7.36 8.30 -0.14
N SER A 442 7.63 8.99 -1.25
CA SER A 442 6.95 10.24 -1.60
C SER A 442 5.56 10.02 -2.21
N TYR A 443 4.58 9.86 -1.31
CA TYR A 443 3.17 9.63 -1.59
C TYR A 443 2.28 10.71 -0.94
N ASP A 444 1.19 11.10 -1.60
CA ASP A 444 0.07 11.72 -0.89
C ASP A 444 -0.61 10.69 0.04
N THR A 445 -1.32 11.14 1.06
CA THR A 445 -1.95 10.26 2.08
C THR A 445 -2.92 9.24 1.46
N LEU A 446 -3.66 9.65 0.43
CA LEU A 446 -4.64 8.80 -0.23
C LEU A 446 -3.99 7.68 -1.07
N PRO A 447 -3.13 7.95 -2.07
CA PRO A 447 -2.48 6.88 -2.85
C PRO A 447 -1.58 5.99 -1.99
N HIS A 448 -1.04 6.50 -0.88
CA HIS A 448 -0.31 5.69 0.09
C HIS A 448 -1.15 4.50 0.62
N GLY A 449 -2.47 4.62 0.72
CA GLY A 449 -3.38 3.50 1.06
C GLY A 449 -3.25 2.26 0.16
N SER A 450 -2.72 2.45 -1.06
CA SER A 450 -2.36 1.36 -1.98
C SER A 450 -0.85 1.17 -2.11
N ALA A 451 -0.06 2.25 -2.20
CA ALA A 451 1.36 2.15 -2.51
C ALA A 451 2.21 1.57 -1.38
N ARG A 452 1.77 1.66 -0.11
CA ARG A 452 2.53 1.20 1.06
C ARG A 452 2.62 -0.31 1.24
N VAL A 453 1.93 -1.10 0.41
CA VAL A 453 1.87 -2.56 0.60
C VAL A 453 3.23 -3.20 0.34
N MET A 454 3.51 -4.30 1.06
CA MET A 454 4.84 -4.94 1.07
C MET A 454 5.36 -5.29 -0.34
N PRO A 455 4.56 -5.85 -1.28
CA PRO A 455 5.08 -6.15 -2.61
C PRO A 455 5.53 -4.90 -3.40
N THR A 456 4.91 -3.75 -3.16
CA THR A 456 5.32 -2.47 -3.76
C THR A 456 6.62 -1.97 -3.11
N GLY A 457 6.68 -1.99 -1.78
CA GLY A 457 7.89 -1.58 -1.04
C GLY A 457 9.12 -2.44 -1.39
N MET A 458 8.95 -3.76 -1.54
CA MET A 458 10.04 -4.64 -1.98
C MET A 458 10.52 -4.32 -3.40
N ALA A 459 9.61 -3.93 -4.31
CA ALA A 459 9.96 -3.49 -5.65
C ALA A 459 10.76 -2.18 -5.64
N GLU A 460 10.36 -1.23 -4.80
CA GLU A 460 11.10 0.02 -4.58
C GLU A 460 12.50 -0.26 -3.99
N GLY A 461 12.58 -1.17 -3.01
CA GLY A 461 13.84 -1.59 -2.42
C GLY A 461 14.78 -2.20 -3.46
N GLU A 462 14.29 -3.16 -4.24
CA GLU A 462 15.05 -3.78 -5.33
C GLU A 462 15.54 -2.75 -6.34
N ALA A 463 14.69 -1.81 -6.74
CA ALA A 463 15.04 -0.71 -7.62
C ALA A 463 16.08 0.26 -7.02
N ALA A 464 15.97 0.58 -5.73
CA ALA A 464 16.92 1.44 -5.03
C ALA A 464 18.32 0.82 -5.01
N GLY A 465 18.43 -0.49 -4.72
CA GLY A 465 19.71 -1.20 -4.75
C GLY A 465 20.38 -1.19 -6.13
N ALA A 466 19.60 -1.39 -7.20
CA ALA A 466 20.10 -1.29 -8.57
C ALA A 466 20.50 0.14 -8.94
N ALA A 467 19.72 1.14 -8.50
CA ALA A 467 19.99 2.55 -8.76
C ALA A 467 21.30 3.02 -8.12
N VAL A 468 21.68 2.52 -6.93
CA VAL A 468 22.99 2.79 -6.33
C VAL A 468 24.12 2.31 -7.22
N SER A 469 24.01 1.10 -7.77
CA SER A 469 25.01 0.56 -8.68
C SER A 469 25.15 1.41 -9.94
N LEU A 470 24.03 1.85 -10.51
CA LEU A 470 24.03 2.74 -11.67
C LEU A 470 24.66 4.11 -11.34
N ALA A 471 24.28 4.72 -10.22
CA ALA A 471 24.84 5.97 -9.73
C ALA A 471 26.36 5.90 -9.57
N LYS A 472 26.86 4.81 -8.97
CA LYS A 472 28.29 4.56 -8.81
C LYS A 472 28.99 4.37 -10.17
N ALA A 473 28.40 3.61 -11.09
CA ALA A 473 28.99 3.31 -12.39
C ALA A 473 29.08 4.55 -13.30
N GLU A 474 28.06 5.40 -13.27
CA GLU A 474 27.96 6.59 -14.12
C GLU A 474 28.50 7.86 -13.42
N ASN A 475 28.92 7.75 -12.15
CA ASN A 475 29.33 8.87 -11.30
C ASN A 475 28.29 10.00 -11.27
N MET A 476 27.03 9.62 -11.07
CA MET A 476 25.87 10.52 -11.06
C MET A 476 25.16 10.46 -9.72
N THR A 477 24.56 11.58 -9.33
CA THR A 477 23.67 11.60 -8.17
C THR A 477 22.29 11.02 -8.51
N PHE A 478 21.51 10.65 -7.50
CA PHE A 478 20.16 10.10 -7.74
C PHE A 478 19.24 11.11 -8.43
N ARG A 479 19.39 12.40 -8.10
CA ARG A 479 18.65 13.48 -8.78
C ARG A 479 19.06 13.64 -10.25
N GLN A 480 20.33 13.42 -10.58
CA GLN A 480 20.78 13.45 -11.97
C GLN A 480 20.23 12.24 -12.76
N ILE A 481 20.18 11.06 -12.14
CA ILE A 481 19.52 9.88 -12.73
C ILE A 481 18.03 10.15 -12.96
N SER A 482 17.33 10.68 -11.94
CA SER A 482 15.89 10.92 -12.01
C SER A 482 15.49 12.01 -13.00
N ALA A 483 16.43 12.82 -13.47
CA ALA A 483 16.24 13.81 -14.52
C ALA A 483 16.59 13.28 -15.93
N SER A 484 17.11 12.06 -16.06
CA SER A 484 17.62 11.51 -17.32
C SER A 484 16.84 10.29 -17.79
N LYS A 485 16.12 10.43 -18.92
CA LYS A 485 15.42 9.31 -19.58
C LYS A 485 16.35 8.16 -19.96
N ASP A 486 17.57 8.46 -20.38
CA ASP A 486 18.53 7.44 -20.78
C ASP A 486 19.03 6.64 -19.56
N MET A 487 19.27 7.29 -18.43
CA MET A 487 19.67 6.60 -17.21
C MET A 487 18.53 5.78 -16.63
N ILE A 488 17.31 6.32 -16.67
CA ILE A 488 16.10 5.56 -16.30
C ILE A 488 15.91 4.33 -17.20
N ALA A 489 16.12 4.45 -18.51
CA ALA A 489 16.05 3.30 -19.41
C ALA A 489 17.12 2.24 -19.09
N LYS A 490 18.35 2.65 -18.74
CA LYS A 490 19.40 1.74 -18.24
C LYS A 490 18.97 1.03 -16.94
N LEU A 491 18.44 1.77 -15.97
CA LEU A 491 17.93 1.23 -14.71
C LEU A 491 16.82 0.20 -14.96
N GLN A 492 15.85 0.55 -15.80
CA GLN A 492 14.74 -0.34 -16.16
C GLN A 492 15.22 -1.61 -16.86
N ALA A 493 16.18 -1.51 -17.78
CA ALA A 493 16.77 -2.67 -18.44
C ALA A 493 17.47 -3.60 -17.44
N GLN A 494 18.17 -3.04 -16.45
CA GLN A 494 18.82 -3.80 -15.38
C GLN A 494 17.80 -4.50 -14.47
N LEU A 495 16.74 -3.82 -14.04
CA LEU A 495 15.67 -4.40 -13.23
C LEU A 495 14.94 -5.52 -13.97
N ASN A 496 14.62 -5.33 -15.25
CA ASN A 496 14.03 -6.38 -16.07
C ASN A 496 14.95 -7.60 -16.21
N LYS A 497 16.27 -7.38 -16.36
CA LYS A 497 17.26 -8.47 -16.36
C LYS A 497 17.34 -9.20 -15.02
N GLN A 498 17.05 -8.52 -13.92
CA GLN A 498 16.99 -9.07 -12.56
C GLN A 498 15.65 -9.77 -12.25
N GLY A 499 14.75 -9.81 -13.24
CA GLY A 499 13.50 -10.54 -13.16
C GLY A 499 12.31 -9.69 -12.72
N MET A 500 12.46 -8.37 -12.57
CA MET A 500 11.31 -7.50 -12.38
C MET A 500 10.53 -7.34 -13.68
N GLU A 501 9.20 -7.29 -13.61
CA GLU A 501 8.34 -7.06 -14.79
C GLU A 501 7.84 -5.61 -14.80
N ILE A 502 8.65 -4.72 -15.37
CA ILE A 502 8.38 -3.26 -15.40
C ILE A 502 8.30 -2.70 -16.82
N GLN A 503 7.65 -3.42 -17.71
CA GLN A 503 7.43 -2.96 -19.09
C GLN A 503 6.41 -1.81 -19.13
N PRO A 504 6.49 -0.88 -20.11
CA PRO A 504 5.47 0.15 -20.29
C PRO A 504 4.06 -0.43 -20.37
N MET A 505 3.10 0.23 -19.73
CA MET A 505 1.69 -0.20 -19.76
C MET A 505 0.79 0.81 -20.46
N THR A 506 -0.30 0.31 -21.02
CA THR A 506 -1.38 1.14 -21.57
C THR A 506 -2.70 0.49 -21.21
N ILE A 507 -3.47 1.16 -20.35
CA ILE A 507 -4.75 0.67 -19.86
C ILE A 507 -5.86 1.53 -20.46
N LYS A 508 -6.90 0.88 -20.99
CA LYS A 508 -8.07 1.58 -21.51
C LYS A 508 -8.67 2.49 -20.42
N PRO A 509 -8.98 3.76 -20.72
CA PRO A 509 -9.65 4.65 -19.79
C PRO A 509 -10.92 4.01 -19.20
N GLN A 510 -11.14 4.24 -17.91
CA GLN A 510 -12.36 3.81 -17.23
C GLN A 510 -13.48 4.82 -17.51
N PRO A 511 -14.76 4.42 -17.46
CA PRO A 511 -15.89 5.30 -17.82
C PRO A 511 -15.89 6.67 -17.12
N PHE A 512 -15.50 6.74 -15.85
CA PHE A 512 -15.45 8.00 -15.11
C PHE A 512 -14.39 8.99 -15.64
N MET A 513 -13.36 8.50 -16.34
CA MET A 513 -12.29 9.32 -16.93
C MET A 513 -12.77 10.05 -18.20
N GLU A 514 -13.76 9.50 -18.88
CA GLU A 514 -14.36 10.07 -20.09
C GLU A 514 -15.57 10.97 -19.75
N HIS A 515 -15.99 10.99 -18.48
CA HIS A 515 -17.12 11.78 -18.03
C HIS A 515 -16.82 13.29 -18.09
N LYS A 516 -17.81 14.10 -18.49
CA LYS A 516 -17.68 15.57 -18.65
C LYS A 516 -17.18 16.30 -17.38
N SER A 517 -17.46 15.73 -16.21
CA SER A 517 -17.07 16.27 -14.90
C SER A 517 -15.76 15.70 -14.35
N PHE A 518 -14.97 14.99 -15.16
CA PHE A 518 -13.75 14.32 -14.70
C PHE A 518 -12.74 15.28 -14.07
N GLU A 519 -12.59 16.50 -14.62
CA GLU A 519 -11.71 17.52 -14.03
C GLU A 519 -12.16 17.91 -12.61
N GLY A 520 -13.47 18.02 -12.38
CA GLY A 520 -14.02 18.23 -11.05
C GLY A 520 -13.75 17.04 -10.12
N LEU A 521 -13.93 15.82 -10.63
CA LEU A 521 -13.67 14.59 -9.88
C LEU A 521 -12.20 14.50 -9.46
N LYS A 522 -11.23 14.85 -10.32
CA LYS A 522 -9.81 14.88 -9.94
C LYS A 522 -9.57 15.78 -8.73
N THR A 523 -10.13 16.99 -8.73
CA THR A 523 -10.03 17.89 -7.58
C THR A 523 -10.70 17.30 -6.34
N ALA A 524 -11.89 16.71 -6.48
CA ALA A 524 -12.58 16.07 -5.36
C ALA A 524 -11.80 14.89 -4.78
N LEU A 525 -11.18 14.06 -5.63
CA LEU A 525 -10.29 12.97 -5.22
C LEU A 525 -9.08 13.49 -4.45
N MET A 526 -8.37 14.49 -4.99
CA MET A 526 -7.21 15.09 -4.33
C MET A 526 -7.52 15.71 -2.96
N LEU A 527 -8.77 16.10 -2.71
CA LEU A 527 -9.22 16.63 -1.43
C LEU A 527 -9.83 15.56 -0.49
N GLY A 528 -9.90 14.30 -0.94
CA GLY A 528 -10.54 13.21 -0.21
C GLY A 528 -12.07 13.37 -0.06
N LEU A 529 -12.74 13.95 -1.06
CA LEU A 529 -14.18 14.24 -1.08
C LEU A 529 -14.99 13.31 -1.98
N ALA A 530 -14.31 12.42 -2.71
CA ALA A 530 -14.91 11.47 -3.62
C ALA A 530 -14.35 10.08 -3.35
N SER A 531 -15.21 9.08 -3.51
CA SER A 531 -14.88 7.67 -3.40
C SER A 531 -15.69 6.89 -4.41
N GLY A 532 -15.03 5.97 -5.11
CA GLY A 532 -15.62 5.06 -6.07
C GLY A 532 -15.73 3.63 -5.55
N ALA A 533 -15.36 3.36 -4.29
CA ALA A 533 -15.40 2.02 -3.70
C ALA A 533 -14.66 0.97 -4.57
N TYR A 534 -15.06 -0.30 -4.45
CA TYR A 534 -14.44 -1.42 -5.19
C TYR A 534 -14.85 -1.49 -6.66
N ASP A 535 -15.96 -0.87 -7.05
CA ASP A 535 -16.49 -0.88 -8.43
C ASP A 535 -16.08 0.35 -9.25
N ASN A 536 -15.33 1.28 -8.64
CA ASN A 536 -14.95 2.59 -9.19
C ASN A 536 -16.15 3.45 -9.64
N ASN A 537 -17.30 3.28 -9.01
CA ASN A 537 -18.48 4.09 -9.30
C ASN A 537 -18.53 5.36 -8.43
N PHE A 538 -18.04 6.47 -8.99
CA PHE A 538 -18.08 7.79 -8.34
C PHE A 538 -19.45 8.47 -8.35
N ARG A 539 -20.49 7.80 -8.91
CA ARG A 539 -21.88 8.26 -8.94
C ARG A 539 -22.02 9.69 -9.48
N LEU A 540 -21.33 9.98 -10.58
CA LEU A 540 -21.20 11.34 -11.13
C LEU A 540 -22.54 11.90 -11.64
N ASP A 541 -23.40 11.04 -12.20
CA ASP A 541 -24.70 11.42 -12.75
C ASP A 541 -25.84 11.40 -11.72
N ASP A 542 -25.58 10.87 -10.52
CA ASP A 542 -26.58 10.82 -9.47
C ASP A 542 -26.97 12.24 -9.03
N VAL A 543 -28.27 12.41 -8.78
CA VAL A 543 -28.85 13.67 -8.31
C VAL A 543 -28.25 14.02 -6.95
N ALA A 544 -27.60 15.18 -6.86
CA ALA A 544 -27.08 15.70 -5.61
C ALA A 544 -28.23 16.25 -4.74
N ASN A 545 -27.99 16.35 -3.43
CA ASN A 545 -28.91 16.98 -2.49
C ASN A 545 -28.18 18.02 -1.61
N PRO A 546 -28.91 18.97 -0.99
CA PRO A 546 -28.32 19.99 -0.13
C PRO A 546 -27.49 19.44 1.05
N LYS A 547 -27.91 18.34 1.68
CA LYS A 547 -27.15 17.74 2.80
C LYS A 547 -25.78 17.23 2.35
N ARG A 548 -25.72 16.56 1.20
CA ARG A 548 -24.46 16.11 0.58
C ARG A 548 -23.59 17.31 0.21
N MET A 549 -24.18 18.36 -0.35
CA MET A 549 -23.44 19.58 -0.71
C MET A 549 -22.76 20.21 0.51
N VAL A 550 -23.48 20.32 1.64
CA VAL A 550 -22.90 20.80 2.91
C VAL A 550 -21.71 19.94 3.35
N ASN A 551 -21.82 18.61 3.29
CA ASN A 551 -20.73 17.72 3.67
C ASN A 551 -19.51 17.90 2.76
N VAL A 552 -19.74 17.97 1.45
CA VAL A 552 -18.68 18.07 0.44
C VAL A 552 -17.99 19.43 0.52
N VAL A 553 -18.73 20.53 0.62
CA VAL A 553 -18.17 21.89 0.78
C VAL A 553 -17.48 22.04 2.14
N GLY A 554 -18.07 21.49 3.21
CA GLY A 554 -17.46 21.46 4.52
C GLY A 554 -16.11 20.72 4.52
N GLY A 555 -16.03 19.58 3.82
CA GLY A 555 -14.77 18.88 3.59
C GLY A 555 -13.80 19.67 2.72
N ALA A 556 -14.29 20.40 1.71
CA ALA A 556 -13.47 21.18 0.79
C ALA A 556 -12.65 22.29 1.48
N ARG A 557 -13.01 22.69 2.71
CA ARG A 557 -12.21 23.60 3.54
C ARG A 557 -10.73 23.21 3.65
N LYS A 558 -10.46 21.90 3.56
CA LYS A 558 -9.15 21.27 3.48
C LYS A 558 -8.20 21.93 2.46
N MET A 559 -8.73 22.46 1.35
CA MET A 559 -7.92 23.11 0.31
C MET A 559 -7.24 24.41 0.78
N LYS A 560 -7.90 25.16 1.67
CA LYS A 560 -7.44 26.46 2.20
C LYS A 560 -8.27 26.83 3.43
N PRO A 561 -8.00 26.26 4.62
CA PRO A 561 -8.86 26.43 5.79
C PRO A 561 -9.15 27.88 6.15
N GLY A 562 -8.17 28.78 6.01
CA GLY A 562 -8.32 30.21 6.30
C GLY A 562 -9.28 30.97 5.38
N ALA A 563 -9.72 30.38 4.25
CA ALA A 563 -10.73 30.98 3.38
C ALA A 563 -12.16 30.60 3.78
N PHE A 564 -12.35 29.58 4.60
CA PHE A 564 -13.66 29.06 5.01
C PHE A 564 -14.02 29.60 6.39
N THR A 565 -14.40 30.87 6.45
CA THR A 565 -14.63 31.59 7.73
C THR A 565 -16.08 31.52 8.23
N GLY A 566 -17.01 30.99 7.43
CA GLY A 566 -18.42 30.90 7.78
C GLY A 566 -18.86 29.50 8.26
N ASP A 567 -20.17 29.32 8.45
CA ASP A 567 -20.79 28.05 8.85
C ASP A 567 -21.59 27.45 7.70
N VAL A 568 -21.04 26.41 7.08
CA VAL A 568 -21.67 25.69 5.97
C VAL A 568 -23.03 25.10 6.32
N ASN A 569 -23.31 24.78 7.61
CA ASN A 569 -24.58 24.17 8.01
C ASN A 569 -25.76 25.15 7.92
N GLN A 570 -25.50 26.46 7.96
CA GLN A 570 -26.55 27.48 7.78
C GLN A 570 -27.24 27.37 6.41
N ALA A 571 -26.54 26.84 5.41
CA ALA A 571 -27.08 26.66 4.07
C ALA A 571 -28.35 25.79 4.04
N ILE A 572 -28.48 24.84 4.97
CA ILE A 572 -29.62 23.91 5.01
C ILE A 572 -30.51 24.09 6.24
N ALA A 573 -30.26 25.11 7.07
CA ALA A 573 -30.98 25.31 8.34
C ALA A 573 -32.51 25.45 8.16
N LYS A 574 -32.96 25.92 6.98
CA LYS A 574 -34.38 26.09 6.62
C LYS A 574 -34.84 25.15 5.50
N VAL A 575 -34.02 24.15 5.14
CA VAL A 575 -34.34 23.21 4.07
C VAL A 575 -34.89 21.93 4.69
N GLU A 576 -36.20 21.74 4.61
CA GLU A 576 -36.85 20.52 5.09
C GLU A 576 -36.41 19.31 4.24
N ASN A 577 -36.10 18.18 4.89
CA ASN A 577 -35.65 16.95 4.24
C ASN A 577 -34.50 17.19 3.22
N ALA A 578 -33.48 17.94 3.64
CA ALA A 578 -32.33 18.33 2.82
C ALA A 578 -31.53 17.16 2.19
N ASP A 579 -31.78 15.92 2.63
CA ASP A 579 -31.23 14.68 2.08
C ASP A 579 -32.09 14.06 0.95
N LYS A 580 -33.36 14.48 0.82
CA LYS A 580 -34.35 13.90 -0.10
C LYS A 580 -34.75 14.82 -1.26
N VAL A 581 -34.42 16.11 -1.18
CA VAL A 581 -34.74 17.08 -2.23
C VAL A 581 -33.55 17.29 -3.20
N PRO A 582 -33.81 17.52 -4.50
CA PRO A 582 -32.76 17.85 -5.45
C PRO A 582 -32.00 19.12 -5.08
N LEU A 583 -30.69 19.14 -5.36
CA LEU A 583 -29.86 20.32 -5.23
C LEU A 583 -30.05 21.25 -6.43
N THR A 584 -30.40 22.51 -6.18
CA THR A 584 -30.43 23.56 -7.21
C THR A 584 -29.09 24.30 -7.27
N LEU A 585 -28.81 24.98 -8.40
CA LEU A 585 -27.62 25.82 -8.55
C LEU A 585 -27.60 26.95 -7.51
N GLU A 586 -28.76 27.56 -7.24
CA GLU A 586 -28.91 28.60 -6.22
C GLU A 586 -28.51 28.09 -4.84
N GLN A 587 -29.05 26.93 -4.44
CA GLN A 587 -28.74 26.32 -3.15
C GLN A 587 -27.27 25.88 -3.05
N ALA A 588 -26.70 25.37 -4.14
CA ALA A 588 -25.30 25.00 -4.23
C ALA A 588 -24.37 26.23 -4.07
N SER A 589 -24.67 27.31 -4.78
CA SER A 589 -23.95 28.58 -4.67
C SER A 589 -24.09 29.18 -3.26
N TYR A 590 -25.30 29.16 -2.69
CA TYR A 590 -25.53 29.63 -1.32
C TYR A 590 -24.72 28.82 -0.29
N THR A 591 -24.59 27.51 -0.49
CA THR A 591 -23.76 26.66 0.38
C THR A 591 -22.29 27.10 0.39
N PHE A 592 -21.73 27.46 -0.77
CA PHE A 592 -20.37 28.01 -0.84
C PHE A 592 -20.25 29.37 -0.15
N THR A 593 -21.20 30.29 -0.35
CA THR A 593 -21.11 31.61 0.30
C THR A 593 -21.20 31.49 1.82
N GLN A 594 -22.06 30.59 2.33
CA GLN A 594 -22.13 30.30 3.77
C GLN A 594 -20.82 29.70 4.30
N ALA A 595 -20.19 28.79 3.55
CA ALA A 595 -18.92 28.19 3.97
C ALA A 595 -17.75 29.21 3.94
N LEU A 596 -17.73 30.09 2.94
CA LEU A 596 -16.66 31.09 2.74
C LEU A 596 -16.88 32.39 3.54
N GLY A 597 -17.99 32.50 4.27
CA GLY A 597 -18.34 33.72 5.02
C GLY A 597 -18.67 34.92 4.12
N ILE A 598 -19.07 34.67 2.86
CA ILE A 598 -19.46 35.72 1.91
C ILE A 598 -20.91 36.13 2.21
N GLN A 599 -21.13 37.39 2.56
CA GLN A 599 -22.47 37.93 2.80
C GLN A 599 -23.26 38.00 1.49
N ALA A 600 -24.24 37.11 1.34
CA ALA A 600 -25.15 37.05 0.21
C ALA A 600 -26.46 36.35 0.63
N THR A 601 -27.60 36.81 0.10
CA THR A 601 -28.82 35.99 0.08
C THR A 601 -28.66 34.81 -0.89
N ALA A 602 -29.57 33.83 -0.84
CA ALA A 602 -29.53 32.68 -1.75
C ALA A 602 -29.56 33.12 -3.23
N ALA A 603 -30.43 34.06 -3.57
CA ALA A 603 -30.56 34.62 -4.92
C ALA A 603 -29.29 35.38 -5.41
N GLU A 604 -28.54 35.99 -4.49
CA GLU A 604 -27.31 36.74 -4.82
C GLU A 604 -26.06 35.85 -4.87
N ALA A 605 -26.11 34.66 -4.27
CA ALA A 605 -24.94 33.85 -4.01
C ALA A 605 -24.17 33.48 -5.28
N GLN A 606 -24.86 33.07 -6.35
CA GLN A 606 -24.22 32.71 -7.60
C GLN A 606 -23.46 33.90 -8.20
N ALA A 607 -24.08 35.08 -8.24
CA ALA A 607 -23.46 36.29 -8.78
C ALA A 607 -22.21 36.68 -7.99
N LYS A 608 -22.26 36.58 -6.66
CA LYS A 608 -21.12 36.87 -5.78
C LYS A 608 -19.94 35.91 -5.99
N LEU A 609 -20.20 34.63 -6.20
CA LEU A 609 -19.14 33.67 -6.52
C LEU A 609 -18.49 33.95 -7.87
N VAL A 610 -19.27 34.37 -8.87
CA VAL A 610 -18.73 34.76 -10.19
C VAL A 610 -17.92 36.05 -10.09
N GLU A 611 -18.42 37.07 -9.39
CA GLU A 611 -17.72 38.34 -9.12
C GLU A 611 -16.37 38.07 -8.42
N GLY A 612 -16.36 37.17 -7.45
CA GLY A 612 -15.17 36.73 -6.72
C GLY A 612 -14.24 35.78 -7.49
N LYS A 613 -14.56 35.42 -8.74
CA LYS A 613 -13.82 34.42 -9.56
C LYS A 613 -13.72 33.04 -8.89
N LEU A 614 -14.71 32.68 -8.09
CA LEU A 614 -14.84 31.40 -7.38
C LEU A 614 -15.75 30.42 -8.12
N LEU A 615 -16.50 30.89 -9.12
CA LEU A 615 -17.31 30.06 -10.00
C LEU A 615 -17.22 30.61 -11.43
N THR A 616 -17.00 29.75 -12.42
CA THR A 616 -16.82 30.18 -13.81
C THR A 616 -18.11 30.08 -14.62
N ALA A 617 -18.23 30.94 -15.64
CA ALA A 617 -19.33 30.86 -16.59
C ALA A 617 -19.36 29.50 -17.33
N ALA A 618 -18.20 28.89 -17.58
CA ALA A 618 -18.08 27.59 -18.22
C ALA A 618 -18.71 26.48 -17.38
N THR A 619 -18.40 26.43 -16.07
CA THR A 619 -19.02 25.47 -15.14
C THR A 619 -20.53 25.67 -15.05
N ILE A 620 -21.01 26.92 -14.93
CA ILE A 620 -22.44 27.22 -14.86
C ILE A 620 -23.16 26.78 -16.15
N SER A 621 -22.54 26.98 -17.31
CA SER A 621 -23.13 26.64 -18.61
C SER A 621 -23.09 25.13 -18.89
N GLY A 622 -22.18 24.40 -18.24
CA GLY A 622 -22.10 22.93 -18.32
C GLY A 622 -23.15 22.18 -17.49
N ILE A 623 -23.84 22.87 -16.58
CA ILE A 623 -24.94 22.32 -15.77
C ILE A 623 -26.19 22.24 -16.66
N ALA A 624 -26.62 21.02 -16.96
CA ALA A 624 -27.75 20.78 -17.86
C ALA A 624 -29.10 21.20 -17.24
N ASP A 625 -29.31 20.89 -15.95
CA ASP A 625 -30.52 21.25 -15.20
C ASP A 625 -30.13 21.98 -13.92
N LYS A 626 -30.37 23.31 -13.89
CA LYS A 626 -30.04 24.17 -12.74
C LYS A 626 -30.95 23.94 -11.52
N GLN A 627 -32.04 23.18 -11.67
CA GLN A 627 -32.92 22.79 -10.57
C GLN A 627 -32.58 21.39 -10.03
N LYS A 628 -31.68 20.65 -10.70
CA LYS A 628 -31.35 19.26 -10.38
C LYS A 628 -29.90 18.94 -10.71
N LEU A 629 -28.98 19.51 -9.94
CA LEU A 629 -27.55 19.27 -10.09
C LEU A 629 -27.19 17.81 -9.82
N THR A 630 -26.22 17.31 -10.57
CA THR A 630 -25.59 16.02 -10.34
C THR A 630 -24.41 16.15 -9.37
N ASN A 631 -23.94 15.02 -8.84
CA ASN A 631 -22.70 15.00 -8.05
C ASN A 631 -21.50 15.52 -8.87
N GLY A 632 -21.43 15.19 -10.15
CA GLY A 632 -20.41 15.69 -11.07
C GLY A 632 -20.43 17.21 -11.20
N ASP A 633 -21.61 17.83 -11.26
CA ASP A 633 -21.74 19.29 -11.28
C ASP A 633 -21.16 19.91 -10.00
N THR A 634 -21.46 19.32 -8.82
CA THR A 634 -20.91 19.82 -7.54
C THR A 634 -19.39 19.77 -7.51
N TYR A 635 -18.77 18.72 -8.07
CA TYR A 635 -17.32 18.60 -8.13
C TYR A 635 -16.67 19.63 -9.07
N MET A 636 -17.33 19.97 -10.19
CA MET A 636 -16.86 21.04 -11.07
C MET A 636 -16.90 22.41 -10.36
N MET A 637 -17.92 22.67 -9.54
CA MET A 637 -17.97 23.89 -8.73
C MET A 637 -16.84 23.94 -7.69
N ILE A 638 -16.53 22.82 -7.02
CA ILE A 638 -15.41 22.75 -6.07
C ILE A 638 -14.08 23.05 -6.75
N ARG A 639 -13.86 22.51 -7.96
CA ARG A 639 -12.66 22.80 -8.75
C ARG A 639 -12.52 24.30 -8.99
N ASP A 640 -13.58 24.97 -9.43
CA ASP A 640 -13.54 26.42 -9.67
C ASP A 640 -13.24 27.21 -8.39
N VAL A 641 -13.84 26.83 -7.25
CA VAL A 641 -13.57 27.45 -5.95
C VAL A 641 -12.11 27.24 -5.54
N LYS A 642 -11.56 26.03 -5.72
CA LYS A 642 -10.14 25.75 -5.45
C LYS A 642 -9.22 26.62 -6.29
N ILE A 643 -9.48 26.72 -7.60
CA ILE A 643 -8.72 27.57 -8.51
C ILE A 643 -8.80 29.02 -8.06
N GLY A 644 -10.00 29.54 -7.78
CA GLY A 644 -10.19 30.92 -7.34
C GLY A 644 -9.49 31.23 -6.01
N LEU A 645 -9.45 30.29 -5.08
CA LEU A 645 -8.82 30.48 -3.75
C LEU A 645 -7.30 30.27 -3.75
N THR A 646 -6.79 29.36 -4.57
CA THR A 646 -5.39 28.89 -4.48
C THR A 646 -4.56 29.22 -5.72
N GLY A 647 -5.19 29.61 -6.83
CA GLY A 647 -4.55 29.78 -8.12
C GLY A 647 -4.13 28.46 -8.78
N LYS A 648 -4.52 27.31 -8.22
CA LYS A 648 -4.13 25.98 -8.71
C LYS A 648 -5.37 25.10 -8.96
N PRO A 649 -5.40 24.32 -10.07
CA PRO A 649 -6.45 23.34 -10.34
C PRO A 649 -6.45 22.19 -9.34
#